data_AF-A0A931ELJ6-F1
#
_entry.id   AF-A0A931ELJ6-F1
#
_cell.length_a   1.000
_cell.length_b   1.000
_cell.length_c   1.000
_cell.angle_alpha   90.00
_cell.angle_beta   90.00
_cell.angle_gamma   90.00
#
_symmetry.space_group_name_H-M   'P 1'
#
loop_
_entity.id
_entity.type
_entity.pdbx_description
1 polymer ?
#
loop_
_entity_poly.entity_id
_entity_poly.type
_entity_poly.pdbx_seq_one_letter_code
_entity_poly.pdbx_strand_id
1 'polypeptide(L)'
;MGWINWCSFLLGGLILWLLGWLLSWFFRGNSRLQSDYAQAQAELGRLQAELTTATAAKARLGLAEQELSALRPKVQESEALQDSLERQGKELSAARLQLQSLSTALEENTNLKTQLTSLQAQLNQLQVERDHTANELQTLRGRVSSFDQLQGDYSGLQTRLASLEGERNTLKTKLQSLEADYKTRLEAALSDSEGLKTELQGQRAKVSELEARGQENIRLMGEIERYKNEFSGLQSRIGSLEQERTQLAAQLEGTSANLGSLQGRLGDLLKEREQHKNESEDFKSQLAAMGGSLLVLETLRKRLGGVEPENLESRFVALQTERNQYATELDTVRKHQEVLSGEREFLRAEVEGLQRRLDELSHQSNEILTERNRLSTEALRLRVDLNQSQGAYQDLEGAHRDLESLRTRLQKAEEERNWFSGEVQGLRQELQAHQANSTDLEQFRANYTALQARVSDLEAQLHKASATAGEAQELAANYASAQARISDLEQQGDSKRELAEFQANYTALQARISDYEAQLSQAQQRTKEYDQLAANFAAMQARVSDTPPSPVKPDDLTRIEGIGPKMNKALNAAGIYTFAQLAAAHQNQLHAAIETAGMPFAPSLPTWAKQAAYLARGDEKGFREYTDHLIAGREPQGGEA
;
A
#
# COMPACT_ATOMS: atom_id res chain seq x y z
N MET A 1 39.18 52.34 257.26
CA MET A 1 38.17 53.43 257.26
C MET A 1 38.35 54.22 255.98
N GLY A 2 37.41 54.47 255.08
CA GLY A 2 36.02 54.12 254.93
C GLY A 2 35.59 54.67 253.55
N TRP A 3 34.90 53.83 252.77
CA TRP A 3 33.84 54.08 251.79
C TRP A 3 33.81 55.35 250.90
N ILE A 4 33.50 55.12 249.59
CA ILE A 4 32.89 55.99 248.53
C ILE A 4 33.85 56.51 247.43
N ASN A 5 33.65 56.41 246.10
CA ASN A 5 32.70 55.67 245.24
C ASN A 5 33.13 55.70 243.73
N TRP A 6 33.42 54.53 243.16
CA TRP A 6 32.85 53.91 241.94
C TRP A 6 32.59 54.65 240.59
N CYS A 7 32.67 55.97 240.43
CA CYS A 7 32.25 56.61 239.16
C CYS A 7 33.32 56.69 238.05
N SER A 8 34.60 56.49 238.34
CA SER A 8 35.66 56.64 237.31
C SER A 8 35.82 55.41 236.40
N PHE A 9 35.23 54.27 236.73
CA PHE A 9 35.37 53.04 235.93
C PHE A 9 34.31 52.85 234.84
N LEU A 10 33.15 53.51 234.95
CA LEU A 10 32.06 53.36 233.96
C LEU A 10 32.21 54.28 232.74
N LEU A 11 32.96 55.38 232.84
CA LEU A 11 33.14 56.31 231.72
C LEU A 11 34.16 55.80 230.69
N GLY A 12 35.14 55.01 231.10
CA GLY A 12 36.15 54.45 230.20
C GLY A 12 35.62 53.34 229.28
N GLY A 13 34.63 52.57 229.75
CA GLY A 13 34.07 51.45 228.97
C GLY A 13 33.20 51.89 227.79
N LEU A 14 32.50 53.02 227.89
CA LEU A 14 31.56 53.46 226.85
C LEU A 14 32.27 54.04 225.62
N ILE A 15 33.41 54.71 225.82
CA ILE A 15 34.14 55.38 224.72
C ILE A 15 34.81 54.36 223.80
N LEU A 16 35.32 53.25 224.36
CA LEU A 16 35.93 52.19 223.56
C LEU A 16 34.92 51.40 222.73
N TRP A 17 33.68 51.28 223.19
CA TRP A 17 32.63 50.59 222.44
C TRP A 17 32.15 51.37 221.21
N LEU A 18 32.01 52.70 221.32
CA LEU A 18 31.61 53.56 220.20
C LEU A 18 32.67 53.66 219.10
N LEU A 19 33.96 53.63 219.47
CA LEU A 19 35.06 53.64 218.49
C LEU A 19 35.13 52.35 217.67
N GLY A 20 34.79 51.20 218.26
CA GLY A 20 34.73 49.93 217.54
C GLY A 20 33.61 49.90 216.47
N TRP A 21 32.49 50.56 216.74
CA TRP A 21 31.36 50.59 215.81
C TRP A 21 31.61 51.47 214.58
N LEU A 22 32.25 52.63 214.76
CA LEU A 22 32.53 53.58 213.67
C LEU A 22 33.57 53.05 212.67
N LEU A 23 34.60 52.34 213.13
CA LEU A 23 35.57 51.72 212.23
C LEU A 23 34.96 50.59 211.39
N SER A 24 34.01 49.82 211.93
CA SER A 24 33.37 48.75 211.17
C SER A 24 32.44 49.27 210.06
N TRP A 25 31.87 50.46 210.22
CA TRP A 25 30.99 51.05 209.20
C TRP A 25 31.77 51.63 208.02
N PHE A 26 32.89 52.32 208.28
CA PHE A 26 33.67 52.98 207.23
C PHE A 26 34.26 51.99 206.22
N PHE A 27 34.76 50.83 206.68
CA PHE A 27 35.34 49.83 205.77
C PHE A 27 34.31 49.06 204.94
N ARG A 28 33.03 49.01 205.34
CA ARG A 28 31.97 48.37 204.52
C ARG A 28 31.47 49.25 203.38
N GLY A 29 31.69 50.57 203.43
CA GLY A 29 31.28 51.48 202.37
C GLY A 29 32.15 51.44 201.11
N ASN A 30 33.43 51.08 201.22
CA ASN A 30 34.42 51.29 200.15
C ASN A 30 34.44 50.19 199.05
N SER A 31 33.87 49.01 199.30
CA SER A 31 33.97 47.86 198.37
C SER A 31 32.93 47.85 197.23
N ARG A 32 31.83 48.62 197.34
CA ARG A 32 30.81 48.67 196.27
C ARG A 32 31.20 49.56 195.09
N LEU A 33 31.94 50.65 195.31
CA LEU A 33 32.33 51.60 194.26
C LEU A 33 33.35 51.04 193.26
N GLN A 34 34.17 50.06 193.65
CA GLN A 34 35.15 49.45 192.74
C GLN A 34 34.53 48.49 191.72
N SER A 35 33.40 47.86 192.06
CA SER A 35 32.69 46.92 191.17
C SER A 35 32.07 47.65 189.97
N ASP A 36 31.42 48.78 190.21
CA ASP A 36 30.66 49.50 189.18
C ASP A 36 31.58 50.13 188.13
N TYR A 37 32.81 50.54 188.51
CA TYR A 37 33.79 51.10 187.58
C TYR A 37 34.32 50.05 186.57
N ALA A 38 34.52 48.81 187.00
CA ALA A 38 35.00 47.74 186.13
C ALA A 38 33.97 47.31 185.07
N GLN A 39 32.67 47.33 185.42
CA GLN A 39 31.60 47.03 184.47
C GLN A 39 31.50 48.08 183.34
N ALA A 40 31.62 49.38 183.66
CA ALA A 40 31.56 50.43 182.66
C ALA A 40 32.71 50.36 181.64
N GLN A 41 33.92 49.96 182.06
CA GLN A 41 35.05 49.78 181.15
C GLN A 41 34.86 48.61 180.17
N ALA A 42 34.22 47.52 180.60
CA ALA A 42 33.95 46.37 179.75
C ALA A 42 32.93 46.67 178.64
N GLU A 43 31.88 47.45 178.94
CA GLU A 43 30.89 47.86 177.92
C GLU A 43 31.49 48.77 176.85
N LEU A 44 32.39 49.68 177.23
CA LEU A 44 33.02 50.60 176.28
C LEU A 44 33.93 49.87 175.28
N GLY A 45 34.65 48.84 175.74
CA GLY A 45 35.44 47.97 174.86
C GLY A 45 34.57 47.15 173.89
N ARG A 46 33.38 46.72 174.30
CA ARG A 46 32.45 45.97 173.44
C ARG A 46 31.90 46.84 172.30
N LEU A 47 31.48 48.07 172.60
CA LEU A 47 30.95 48.99 171.59
C LEU A 47 32.00 49.39 170.55
N GLN A 48 33.27 49.54 170.95
CA GLN A 48 34.36 49.79 170.00
C GLN A 48 34.57 48.63 169.02
N ALA A 49 34.45 47.38 169.49
CA ALA A 49 34.55 46.21 168.62
C ALA A 49 33.40 46.15 167.58
N GLU A 50 32.16 46.45 167.98
CA GLU A 50 31.01 46.47 167.08
C GLU A 50 31.12 47.56 165.99
N LEU A 51 31.76 48.71 166.28
CA LEU A 51 31.99 49.75 165.28
C LEU A 51 33.00 49.32 164.19
N THR A 52 34.03 48.55 164.58
CA THR A 52 35.03 48.04 163.62
C THR A 52 34.47 46.97 162.68
N THR A 53 33.55 46.13 163.16
CA THR A 53 32.90 45.12 162.30
C THR A 53 31.92 45.76 161.32
N ALA A 54 31.16 46.78 161.75
CA ALA A 54 30.24 47.51 160.88
C ALA A 54 30.96 48.26 159.74
N THR A 55 32.13 48.85 160.02
CA THR A 55 32.95 49.53 159.00
C THR A 55 33.55 48.55 157.99
N ALA A 56 33.99 47.37 158.43
CA ALA A 56 34.44 46.31 157.52
C ALA A 56 33.33 45.79 156.60
N ALA A 57 32.09 45.66 157.11
CA ALA A 57 30.94 45.27 156.31
C ALA A 57 30.60 46.30 155.22
N LYS A 58 30.67 47.60 155.56
CA LYS A 58 30.44 48.70 154.60
C LYS A 58 31.47 48.70 153.47
N ALA A 59 32.74 48.41 153.77
CA ALA A 59 33.79 48.31 152.74
C ALA A 59 33.55 47.13 151.78
N ARG A 60 33.10 45.97 152.28
CA ARG A 60 32.75 44.82 151.44
C ARG A 60 31.56 45.12 150.52
N LEU A 61 30.57 45.86 151.01
CA LEU A 61 29.41 46.23 150.21
C LEU A 61 29.80 47.20 149.07
N GLY A 62 30.70 48.14 149.34
CA GLY A 62 31.25 49.01 148.29
C GLY A 62 32.05 48.26 147.22
N LEU A 63 32.81 47.23 147.59
CA LEU A 63 33.51 46.36 146.64
C LEU A 63 32.53 45.55 145.78
N ALA A 64 31.48 44.98 146.38
CA ALA A 64 30.46 44.23 145.65
C ALA A 64 29.68 45.12 144.67
N GLU A 65 29.36 46.36 145.04
CA GLU A 65 28.74 47.33 144.14
C GLU A 65 29.67 47.70 142.97
N GLN A 66 30.98 47.80 143.22
CA GLN A 66 31.97 48.06 142.19
C GLN A 66 32.09 46.89 141.21
N GLU A 67 32.11 45.64 141.69
CA GLU A 67 32.09 44.44 140.86
C GLU A 67 30.81 44.35 140.00
N LEU A 68 29.64 44.66 140.59
CA LEU A 68 28.37 44.66 139.86
C LEU A 68 28.31 45.75 138.78
N SER A 69 28.90 46.92 139.05
CA SER A 69 29.03 48.00 138.07
C SER A 69 29.95 47.63 136.90
N ALA A 70 30.99 46.82 137.16
CA ALA A 70 31.93 46.36 136.14
C ALA A 70 31.39 45.19 135.30
N LEU A 71 30.47 44.38 135.85
CA LEU A 71 29.83 43.27 135.13
C LEU A 71 28.71 43.73 134.19
N ARG A 72 27.98 44.80 134.54
CA ARG A 72 26.88 45.35 133.74
C ARG A 72 27.27 45.64 132.27
N PRO A 73 28.38 46.33 131.95
CA PRO A 73 28.75 46.58 130.55
C PRO A 73 29.13 45.30 129.79
N LYS A 74 29.70 44.29 130.47
CA LYS A 74 30.07 43.02 129.83
C LYS A 74 28.84 42.17 129.44
N VAL A 75 27.78 42.22 130.25
CA VAL A 75 26.51 41.57 129.89
C VAL A 75 25.88 42.25 128.68
N GLN A 76 25.89 43.59 128.63
CA GLN A 76 25.41 44.35 127.47
C GLN A 76 26.22 44.05 126.20
N GLU A 77 27.54 43.88 126.32
CA GLU A 77 28.40 43.47 125.21
C GLU A 77 28.07 42.05 124.71
N SER A 78 27.83 41.11 125.63
CA SER A 78 27.41 39.74 125.28
C SER A 78 26.04 39.71 124.59
N GLU A 79 25.07 40.50 125.08
CA GLU A 79 23.75 40.62 124.45
C GLU A 79 23.85 41.22 123.04
N ALA A 80 24.68 42.26 122.86
CA ALA A 80 24.91 42.86 121.54
C ALA A 80 25.59 41.89 120.55
N LEU A 81 26.54 41.06 121.03
CA LEU A 81 27.17 40.01 120.22
C LEU A 81 26.17 38.90 119.84
N GLN A 82 25.28 38.54 120.75
CA GLN A 82 24.23 37.55 120.50
C GLN A 82 23.22 38.06 119.45
N ASP A 83 22.79 39.32 119.56
CA ASP A 83 21.96 39.98 118.55
C ASP A 83 22.66 40.04 117.19
N SER A 84 23.97 40.33 117.17
CA SER A 84 24.76 40.35 115.94
C SER A 84 24.87 38.97 115.30
N LEU A 85 25.10 37.91 116.09
CA LEU A 85 25.16 36.54 115.62
C LEU A 85 23.80 36.06 115.09
N GLU A 86 22.70 36.46 115.73
CA GLU A 86 21.36 36.13 115.25
C GLU A 86 21.05 36.81 113.90
N ARG A 87 21.46 38.08 113.73
CA ARG A 87 21.36 38.79 112.45
C ARG A 87 22.19 38.11 111.36
N GLN A 88 23.45 37.79 111.64
CA GLN A 88 24.31 37.06 110.71
C GLN A 88 23.73 35.67 110.36
N GLY A 89 23.12 34.98 111.33
CA GLY A 89 22.43 33.70 111.09
C GLY A 89 21.24 33.83 110.13
N LYS A 90 20.46 34.91 110.25
CA LYS A 90 19.34 35.23 109.33
C LYS A 90 19.83 35.62 107.94
N GLU A 91 20.91 36.38 107.84
CA GLU A 91 21.53 36.73 106.56
C GLU A 91 22.11 35.50 105.86
N LEU A 92 22.78 34.61 106.59
CA LEU A 92 23.35 33.38 106.05
C LEU A 92 22.25 32.41 105.58
N SER A 93 21.12 32.32 106.29
CA SER A 93 19.98 31.50 105.86
C SER A 93 19.31 32.08 104.61
N ALA A 94 19.15 33.40 104.52
CA ALA A 94 18.67 34.08 103.32
C ALA A 94 19.61 33.86 102.13
N ALA A 95 20.93 33.98 102.34
CA ALA A 95 21.93 33.73 101.31
C ALA A 95 21.90 32.26 100.83
N ARG A 96 21.70 31.28 101.72
CA ARG A 96 21.54 29.87 101.34
C ARG A 96 20.30 29.64 100.47
N LEU A 97 19.18 30.28 100.80
CA LEU A 97 17.96 30.17 100.00
C LEU A 97 18.15 30.78 98.59
N GLN A 98 18.85 31.91 98.49
CA GLN A 98 19.22 32.48 97.18
C GLN A 98 20.17 31.57 96.40
N LEU A 99 21.14 30.94 97.06
CA LEU A 99 22.08 30.03 96.39
C LEU A 99 21.37 28.76 95.90
N GLN A 100 20.38 28.27 96.66
CA GLN A 100 19.52 27.16 96.24
C GLN A 100 18.67 27.54 95.01
N SER A 101 18.06 28.72 94.98
CA SER A 101 17.26 29.14 93.82
C SER A 101 18.12 29.37 92.57
N LEU A 102 19.32 29.92 92.72
CA LEU A 102 20.30 30.05 91.64
C LEU A 102 20.75 28.68 91.10
N SER A 103 20.93 27.68 91.98
CA SER A 103 21.26 26.31 91.57
C SER A 103 20.14 25.70 90.72
N THR A 104 18.88 25.84 91.14
CA THR A 104 17.73 25.34 90.37
C THR A 104 17.60 26.04 89.01
N ALA A 105 17.77 27.36 88.97
CA ALA A 105 17.76 28.12 87.71
C ALA A 105 18.90 27.70 86.76
N LEU A 106 20.07 27.31 87.30
CA LEU A 106 21.18 26.81 86.49
C LEU A 106 20.83 25.44 85.87
N GLU A 107 20.24 24.52 86.65
CA GLU A 107 19.78 23.22 86.14
C GLU A 107 18.73 23.41 85.02
N GLU A 108 17.75 24.30 85.20
CA GLU A 108 16.78 24.65 84.17
C GLU A 108 17.45 25.18 82.90
N ASN A 109 18.46 26.05 83.03
CA ASN A 109 19.19 26.58 81.88
C ASN A 109 19.93 25.48 81.11
N THR A 110 20.52 24.51 81.82
CA THR A 110 21.17 23.35 81.18
C THR A 110 20.16 22.46 80.45
N ASN A 111 18.96 22.27 81.01
CA ASN A 111 17.90 21.49 80.37
C ASN A 111 17.38 22.20 79.10
N LEU A 112 17.08 23.50 79.19
CA LEU A 112 16.65 24.32 78.04
C LEU A 112 17.70 24.31 76.92
N LYS A 113 18.99 24.37 77.27
CA LYS A 113 20.07 24.30 76.27
C LYS A 113 20.08 22.96 75.54
N THR A 114 19.86 21.87 76.27
CA THR A 114 19.77 20.51 75.71
C THR A 114 18.57 20.39 74.76
N GLN A 115 17.41 20.92 75.17
CA GLN A 115 16.21 20.98 74.33
C GLN A 115 16.43 21.81 73.07
N LEU A 116 17.10 22.95 73.16
CA LEU A 116 17.42 23.80 72.01
C LEU A 116 18.32 23.09 70.99
N THR A 117 19.33 22.35 71.46
CA THR A 117 20.13 21.49 70.57
C THR A 117 19.31 20.38 69.91
N SER A 118 18.36 19.77 70.63
CA SER A 118 17.46 18.75 70.07
C SER A 118 16.55 19.34 68.99
N LEU A 119 15.91 20.48 69.27
CA LEU A 119 15.07 21.21 68.31
C LEU A 119 15.85 21.64 67.07
N GLN A 120 17.10 22.06 67.25
CA GLN A 120 17.95 22.44 66.13
C GLN A 120 18.33 21.23 65.26
N ALA A 121 18.53 20.06 65.86
CA ALA A 121 18.72 18.82 65.11
C ALA A 121 17.45 18.42 64.32
N GLN A 122 16.27 18.52 64.95
CA GLN A 122 14.99 18.27 64.29
C GLN A 122 14.73 19.23 63.12
N LEU A 123 15.03 20.52 63.30
CA LEU A 123 14.89 21.51 62.22
C LEU A 123 15.79 21.18 61.03
N ASN A 124 17.04 20.78 61.30
CA ASN A 124 17.97 20.38 60.24
C ASN A 124 17.47 19.13 59.50
N GLN A 125 16.91 18.15 60.22
CA GLN A 125 16.33 16.96 59.60
C GLN A 125 15.13 17.31 58.71
N LEU A 126 14.20 18.14 59.21
CA LEU A 126 13.05 18.60 58.41
C LEU A 126 13.47 19.40 57.16
N GLN A 127 14.58 20.15 57.24
CA GLN A 127 15.13 20.84 56.06
C GLN A 127 15.64 19.84 55.01
N VAL A 128 16.32 18.77 55.43
CA VAL A 128 16.78 17.72 54.51
C VAL A 128 15.59 17.00 53.87
N GLU A 129 14.54 16.68 54.63
CA GLU A 129 13.32 16.06 54.11
C GLU A 129 12.59 16.98 53.12
N ARG A 130 12.52 18.28 53.41
CA ARG A 130 11.99 19.29 52.47
C ARG A 130 12.79 19.33 51.16
N ASP A 131 14.12 19.31 51.24
CA ASP A 131 14.96 19.36 50.04
C ASP A 131 14.86 18.08 49.21
N HIS A 132 14.72 16.94 49.88
CA HIS A 132 14.45 15.66 49.22
C HIS A 132 13.11 15.69 48.46
N THR A 133 12.03 16.08 49.13
CA THR A 133 10.69 16.18 48.51
C THR A 133 10.63 17.21 47.39
N ALA A 134 11.37 18.33 47.50
CA ALA A 134 11.48 19.31 46.42
C ALA A 134 12.15 18.73 45.16
N ASN A 135 13.20 17.92 45.32
CA ASN A 135 13.88 17.24 44.21
C ASN A 135 13.00 16.17 43.56
N GLU A 136 12.23 15.43 44.37
CA GLU A 136 11.25 14.47 43.86
C GLU A 136 10.15 15.16 43.04
N LEU A 137 9.62 16.29 43.52
CA LEU A 137 8.64 17.09 42.78
C LEU A 137 9.19 17.62 41.46
N GLN A 138 10.46 18.04 41.42
CA GLN A 138 11.11 18.47 40.18
C GLN A 138 11.24 17.31 39.19
N THR A 139 11.60 16.13 39.66
CA THR A 139 11.70 14.91 38.84
C THR A 139 10.33 14.51 38.28
N LEU A 140 9.29 14.55 39.12
CA LEU A 140 7.91 14.27 38.70
C LEU A 140 7.42 15.29 37.66
N ARG A 141 7.74 16.59 37.82
CA ARG A 141 7.40 17.61 36.82
C ARG A 141 8.04 17.32 35.47
N GLY A 142 9.32 16.90 35.45
CA GLY A 142 9.98 16.48 34.21
C GLY A 142 9.29 15.29 33.53
N ARG A 143 8.81 14.33 34.32
CA ARG A 143 8.04 13.18 33.82
C ARG A 143 6.69 13.58 33.23
N VAL A 144 5.97 14.50 33.89
CA VAL A 144 4.70 15.03 33.34
C VAL A 144 4.93 15.71 32.00
N SER A 145 5.98 16.53 31.86
CA SER A 145 6.32 17.14 30.56
C SER A 145 6.67 16.12 29.48
N SER A 146 7.33 15.01 29.83
CA SER A 146 7.59 13.92 28.88
C SER A 146 6.31 13.20 28.45
N PHE A 147 5.31 13.11 29.33
CA PHE A 147 4.01 12.54 29.02
C PHE A 147 3.20 13.44 28.07
N ASP A 148 3.20 14.76 28.30
CA ASP A 148 2.56 15.73 27.39
C ASP A 148 3.13 15.63 25.97
N GLN A 149 4.46 15.44 25.86
CA GLN A 149 5.12 15.26 24.56
C GLN A 149 4.69 13.96 23.88
N LEU A 150 4.63 12.84 24.62
CA LEU A 150 4.14 11.56 24.10
C LEU A 150 2.67 11.64 23.64
N GLN A 151 1.83 12.39 24.36
CA GLN A 151 0.45 12.64 23.97
C GLN A 151 0.35 13.41 22.65
N GLY A 152 1.23 14.40 22.45
CA GLY A 152 1.37 15.12 21.19
C GLY A 152 1.76 14.20 20.03
N ASP A 153 2.79 13.38 20.21
CA ASP A 153 3.26 12.42 19.20
C ASP A 153 2.16 11.41 18.83
N TYR A 154 1.38 10.93 19.80
CA TYR A 154 0.25 10.06 19.54
C TYR A 154 -0.84 10.71 18.71
N SER A 155 -1.17 11.97 19.00
CA SER A 155 -2.15 12.71 18.20
C SER A 155 -1.69 12.84 16.74
N GLY A 156 -0.39 13.10 16.51
CA GLY A 156 0.21 13.12 15.19
C GLY A 156 0.14 11.77 14.47
N LEU A 157 0.44 10.68 15.18
CA LEU A 157 0.31 9.32 14.64
C LEU A 157 -1.15 8.96 14.31
N GLN A 158 -2.12 9.37 15.12
CA GLN A 158 -3.54 9.17 14.84
C GLN A 158 -3.98 9.88 13.56
N THR A 159 -3.56 11.14 13.37
CA THR A 159 -3.84 11.89 12.15
C THR A 159 -3.23 11.22 10.92
N ARG A 160 -1.98 10.76 11.03
CA ARG A 160 -1.29 10.06 9.93
C ARG A 160 -1.97 8.74 9.59
N LEU A 161 -2.46 8.02 10.58
CA LEU A 161 -3.15 6.75 10.37
C LEU A 161 -4.53 6.96 9.72
N ALA A 162 -5.27 8.00 10.11
CA ALA A 162 -6.51 8.38 9.42
C ALA A 162 -6.26 8.75 7.95
N SER A 163 -5.16 9.45 7.65
CA SER A 163 -4.74 9.73 6.27
C SER A 163 -4.47 8.45 5.47
N LEU A 164 -3.68 7.53 6.04
CA LEU A 164 -3.37 6.24 5.40
C LEU A 164 -4.62 5.37 5.20
N GLU A 165 -5.56 5.38 6.14
CA GLU A 165 -6.85 4.71 5.99
C GLU A 165 -7.67 5.28 4.83
N GLY A 166 -7.63 6.61 4.65
CA GLY A 166 -8.23 7.31 3.52
C GLY A 166 -7.60 6.91 2.19
N GLU A 167 -6.27 6.96 2.09
CA GLU A 167 -5.53 6.54 0.88
C GLU A 167 -5.81 5.08 0.51
N ARG A 168 -5.79 4.17 1.49
CA ARG A 168 -6.14 2.75 1.30
C ARG A 168 -7.55 2.60 0.74
N ASN A 169 -8.52 3.36 1.26
CA ASN A 169 -9.90 3.29 0.77
C ASN A 169 -10.01 3.81 -0.68
N THR A 170 -9.31 4.90 -1.01
CA THR A 170 -9.24 5.39 -2.39
C THR A 170 -8.60 4.36 -3.34
N LEU A 171 -7.49 3.73 -2.93
CA LEU A 171 -6.84 2.68 -3.71
C LEU A 171 -7.76 1.47 -3.91
N LYS A 172 -8.48 1.04 -2.87
CA LYS A 172 -9.45 -0.04 -2.95
C LYS A 172 -10.55 0.24 -3.98
N THR A 173 -11.10 1.45 -3.99
CA THR A 173 -12.14 1.84 -4.97
C THR A 173 -11.57 1.87 -6.38
N LYS A 174 -10.36 2.41 -6.57
CA LYS A 174 -9.67 2.40 -7.87
C LYS A 174 -9.46 0.97 -8.37
N LEU A 175 -8.97 0.08 -7.52
CA LEU A 175 -8.77 -1.33 -7.85
C LEU A 175 -10.08 -1.98 -8.32
N GLN A 176 -11.18 -1.80 -7.57
CA GLN A 176 -12.48 -2.35 -7.94
C GLN A 176 -12.99 -1.81 -9.29
N SER A 177 -12.83 -0.51 -9.54
CA SER A 177 -13.21 0.08 -10.83
C SER A 177 -12.37 -0.46 -11.98
N LEU A 178 -11.08 -0.68 -11.75
CA LEU A 178 -10.15 -1.19 -12.75
C LEU A 178 -10.42 -2.68 -13.03
N GLU A 179 -10.68 -3.50 -11.99
CA GLU A 179 -11.10 -4.90 -12.15
C GLU A 179 -12.41 -5.02 -12.94
N ALA A 180 -13.36 -4.11 -12.75
CA ALA A 180 -14.59 -4.07 -13.52
C ALA A 180 -14.33 -3.70 -14.99
N ASP A 181 -13.55 -2.65 -15.27
CA ASP A 181 -13.18 -2.27 -16.64
C ASP A 181 -12.41 -3.39 -17.34
N TYR A 182 -11.49 -4.06 -16.63
CA TYR A 182 -10.76 -5.22 -17.12
C TYR A 182 -11.67 -6.37 -17.53
N LYS A 183 -12.64 -6.69 -16.68
CA LYS A 183 -13.60 -7.75 -16.97
C LYS A 183 -14.40 -7.43 -18.23
N THR A 184 -14.91 -6.20 -18.35
CA THR A 184 -15.69 -5.78 -19.52
C THR A 184 -14.86 -5.82 -20.80
N ARG A 185 -13.61 -5.32 -20.77
CA ARG A 185 -12.72 -5.35 -21.94
C ARG A 185 -12.33 -6.78 -22.33
N LEU A 186 -12.09 -7.66 -21.36
CA LEU A 186 -11.77 -9.07 -21.63
C LEU A 186 -12.96 -9.79 -22.28
N GLU A 187 -14.17 -9.57 -21.77
CA GLU A 187 -15.40 -10.12 -22.36
C GLU A 187 -15.61 -9.62 -23.80
N ALA A 188 -15.37 -8.33 -24.06
CA ALA A 188 -15.42 -7.75 -25.41
C ALA A 188 -14.36 -8.37 -26.34
N ALA A 189 -13.10 -8.46 -25.90
CA ALA A 189 -12.01 -9.04 -26.69
C ALA A 189 -12.24 -10.54 -27.00
N LEU A 190 -12.81 -11.29 -26.06
CA LEU A 190 -13.20 -12.70 -26.29
C LEU A 190 -14.32 -12.81 -27.32
N SER A 191 -15.33 -11.93 -27.25
CA SER A 191 -16.41 -11.87 -28.24
C SER A 191 -15.87 -11.53 -29.64
N ASP A 192 -14.98 -10.53 -29.72
CA ASP A 192 -14.34 -10.14 -30.97
C ASP A 192 -13.48 -11.29 -31.54
N SER A 193 -12.74 -12.00 -30.69
CA SER A 193 -11.93 -13.16 -31.09
C SER A 193 -12.79 -14.29 -31.66
N GLU A 194 -13.94 -14.60 -31.06
CA GLU A 194 -14.86 -15.62 -31.60
C GLU A 194 -15.54 -15.15 -32.90
N GLY A 195 -15.87 -13.86 -33.01
CA GLY A 195 -16.35 -13.24 -34.25
C GLY A 195 -15.33 -13.37 -35.38
N LEU A 196 -14.07 -12.99 -35.13
CA LEU A 196 -12.97 -13.09 -36.09
C LEU A 196 -12.68 -14.54 -36.49
N LYS A 197 -12.78 -15.49 -35.57
CA LYS A 197 -12.61 -16.92 -35.86
C LYS A 197 -13.70 -17.45 -36.79
N THR A 198 -14.94 -17.00 -36.59
CA THR A 198 -16.07 -17.36 -37.45
C THR A 198 -15.90 -16.77 -38.86
N GLU A 199 -15.50 -15.50 -38.95
CA GLU A 199 -15.18 -14.84 -40.22
C GLU A 199 -14.05 -15.59 -40.95
N LEU A 200 -12.97 -15.94 -40.25
CA LEU A 200 -11.84 -16.67 -40.81
C LEU A 200 -12.21 -18.06 -41.33
N GLN A 201 -13.10 -18.78 -40.63
CA GLN A 201 -13.68 -20.03 -41.12
C GLN A 201 -14.50 -19.82 -42.40
N GLY A 202 -15.31 -18.76 -42.45
CA GLY A 202 -16.07 -18.38 -43.64
C GLY A 202 -15.17 -18.07 -44.84
N GLN A 203 -14.12 -17.27 -44.63
CA GLN A 203 -13.15 -16.96 -45.67
C GLN A 203 -12.39 -18.20 -46.14
N ARG A 204 -12.00 -19.10 -45.23
CA ARG A 204 -11.33 -20.35 -45.59
C ARG A 204 -12.22 -21.27 -46.44
N ALA A 205 -13.52 -21.34 -46.13
CA ALA A 205 -14.48 -22.06 -46.96
C ALA A 205 -14.58 -21.44 -48.37
N LYS A 206 -14.59 -20.10 -48.45
CA LYS A 206 -14.66 -19.38 -49.73
C LYS A 206 -13.39 -19.57 -50.57
N VAL A 207 -12.21 -19.57 -49.95
CA VAL A 207 -10.94 -19.91 -50.62
C VAL A 207 -11.01 -21.33 -51.18
N SER A 208 -11.49 -22.30 -50.40
CA SER A 208 -11.63 -23.69 -50.89
C SER A 208 -12.60 -23.82 -52.06
N GLU A 209 -13.69 -23.06 -52.06
CA GLU A 209 -14.64 -23.01 -53.19
C GLU A 209 -13.98 -22.39 -54.44
N LEU A 210 -13.21 -21.31 -54.27
CA LEU A 210 -12.50 -20.64 -55.35
C LEU A 210 -11.38 -21.53 -55.92
N GLU A 211 -10.67 -22.28 -55.09
CA GLU A 211 -9.69 -23.29 -55.52
C GLU A 211 -10.35 -24.39 -56.37
N ALA A 212 -11.53 -24.87 -55.95
CA ALA A 212 -12.30 -25.85 -56.72
C ALA A 212 -12.74 -25.29 -58.09
N ARG A 213 -13.22 -24.04 -58.14
CA ARG A 213 -13.50 -23.34 -59.41
C ARG A 213 -12.24 -23.15 -60.26
N GLY A 214 -11.10 -22.87 -59.64
CA GLY A 214 -9.80 -22.77 -60.33
C GLY A 214 -9.42 -24.08 -61.02
N GLN A 215 -9.60 -25.22 -60.35
CA GLN A 215 -9.37 -26.53 -60.95
C GLN A 215 -10.34 -26.82 -62.10
N GLU A 216 -11.63 -26.46 -61.95
CA GLU A 216 -12.61 -26.63 -63.03
C GLU A 216 -12.25 -25.79 -64.26
N ASN A 217 -11.76 -24.56 -64.06
CA ASN A 217 -11.27 -23.75 -65.18
C ASN A 217 -10.07 -24.37 -65.89
N ILE A 218 -9.11 -24.93 -65.15
CA ILE A 218 -7.97 -25.63 -65.75
C ILE A 218 -8.47 -26.81 -66.59
N ARG A 219 -9.45 -27.56 -66.09
CA ARG A 219 -10.08 -28.66 -66.81
C ARG A 219 -10.77 -28.17 -68.09
N LEU A 220 -11.59 -27.12 -67.99
CA LEU A 220 -12.27 -26.51 -69.14
C LEU A 220 -11.27 -25.97 -70.18
N MET A 221 -10.18 -25.32 -69.76
CA MET A 221 -9.12 -24.91 -70.69
C MET A 221 -8.49 -26.10 -71.42
N GLY A 222 -8.30 -27.23 -70.73
CA GLY A 222 -7.85 -28.47 -71.35
C GLY A 222 -8.83 -29.00 -72.40
N GLU A 223 -10.13 -28.92 -72.14
CA GLU A 223 -11.18 -29.27 -73.11
C GLU A 223 -11.20 -28.32 -74.31
N ILE A 224 -11.05 -27.00 -74.08
CA ILE A 224 -10.93 -26.01 -75.16
C ILE A 224 -9.76 -26.32 -76.08
N GLU A 225 -8.58 -26.62 -75.53
CA GLU A 225 -7.41 -26.88 -76.37
C GLU A 225 -7.58 -28.20 -77.15
N ARG A 226 -8.28 -29.20 -76.60
CA ARG A 226 -8.69 -30.39 -77.36
C ARG A 226 -9.62 -30.03 -78.51
N TYR A 227 -10.69 -29.29 -78.26
CA TYR A 227 -11.63 -28.88 -79.31
C TYR A 227 -10.96 -28.01 -80.38
N LYS A 228 -10.01 -27.17 -80.00
CA LYS A 228 -9.22 -26.37 -80.95
C LYS A 228 -8.33 -27.25 -81.84
N ASN A 229 -7.71 -28.29 -81.27
CA ASN A 229 -6.93 -29.25 -82.04
C ASN A 229 -7.84 -30.06 -82.98
N GLU A 230 -9.00 -30.52 -82.51
CA GLU A 230 -10.00 -31.20 -83.35
C GLU A 230 -10.47 -30.29 -84.50
N PHE A 231 -10.77 -29.03 -84.21
CA PHE A 231 -11.15 -28.03 -85.22
C PHE A 231 -10.05 -27.82 -86.27
N SER A 232 -8.79 -27.75 -85.85
CA SER A 232 -7.66 -27.64 -86.79
C SER A 232 -7.51 -28.89 -87.68
N GLY A 233 -7.79 -30.07 -87.12
CA GLY A 233 -7.83 -31.34 -87.85
C GLY A 233 -8.97 -31.36 -88.87
N LEU A 234 -10.16 -30.89 -88.46
CA LEU A 234 -11.31 -30.75 -89.35
C LEU A 234 -11.05 -29.72 -90.46
N GLN A 235 -10.42 -28.58 -90.17
CA GLN A 235 -10.01 -27.61 -91.21
C GLN A 235 -9.06 -28.24 -92.23
N SER A 236 -8.09 -29.03 -91.78
CA SER A 236 -7.17 -29.73 -92.67
C SER A 236 -7.90 -30.76 -93.54
N ARG A 237 -8.88 -31.47 -92.96
CA ARG A 237 -9.76 -32.40 -93.69
C ARG A 237 -10.59 -31.67 -94.74
N ILE A 238 -11.20 -30.54 -94.39
CA ILE A 238 -11.95 -29.69 -95.33
C ILE A 238 -11.03 -29.26 -96.49
N GLY A 239 -9.82 -28.79 -96.21
CA GLY A 239 -8.86 -28.42 -97.25
C GLY A 239 -8.53 -29.59 -98.19
N SER A 240 -8.35 -30.80 -97.65
CA SER A 240 -8.14 -31.99 -98.47
C SER A 240 -9.35 -32.34 -99.35
N LEU A 241 -10.56 -32.22 -98.80
CA LEU A 241 -11.81 -32.47 -99.52
C LEU A 241 -12.06 -31.40 -100.59
N GLU A 242 -11.71 -30.14 -100.34
CA GLU A 242 -11.78 -29.07 -101.34
C GLU A 242 -10.83 -29.34 -102.51
N GLN A 243 -9.60 -29.79 -102.21
CA GLN A 243 -8.63 -30.18 -103.23
C GLN A 243 -9.13 -31.36 -104.07
N GLU A 244 -9.69 -32.37 -103.42
CA GLU A 244 -10.33 -33.51 -104.07
C GLU A 244 -11.53 -33.08 -104.92
N ARG A 245 -12.36 -32.14 -104.43
CA ARG A 245 -13.46 -31.54 -105.19
C ARG A 245 -12.95 -30.81 -106.43
N THR A 246 -11.85 -30.05 -106.35
CA THR A 246 -11.26 -29.40 -107.53
C THR A 246 -10.72 -30.41 -108.54
N GLN A 247 -10.09 -31.50 -108.09
CA GLN A 247 -9.67 -32.58 -108.99
C GLN A 247 -10.87 -33.23 -109.68
N LEU A 248 -11.91 -33.56 -108.92
CA LEU A 248 -13.14 -34.12 -109.46
C LEU A 248 -13.82 -33.16 -110.43
N ALA A 249 -13.84 -31.85 -110.15
CA ALA A 249 -14.38 -30.83 -111.05
C ALA A 249 -13.59 -30.75 -112.37
N ALA A 250 -12.26 -30.79 -112.31
CA ALA A 250 -11.42 -30.82 -113.51
C ALA A 250 -11.62 -32.11 -114.32
N GLN A 251 -11.80 -33.26 -113.64
CA GLN A 251 -12.18 -34.50 -114.29
C GLN A 251 -13.55 -34.39 -114.96
N LEU A 252 -14.52 -33.74 -114.30
CA LEU A 252 -15.86 -33.52 -114.82
C LEU A 252 -15.88 -32.59 -116.03
N GLU A 253 -15.03 -31.56 -116.02
CA GLU A 253 -14.82 -30.68 -117.18
C GLU A 253 -14.19 -31.44 -118.35
N GLY A 254 -13.19 -32.29 -118.07
CA GLY A 254 -12.60 -33.19 -119.06
C GLY A 254 -13.60 -34.19 -119.64
N THR A 255 -14.43 -34.82 -118.80
CA THR A 255 -15.49 -35.72 -119.27
C THR A 255 -16.60 -34.96 -119.99
N SER A 256 -16.94 -33.74 -119.59
CA SER A 256 -17.88 -32.87 -120.30
C SER A 256 -17.37 -32.49 -121.69
N ALA A 257 -16.08 -32.17 -121.82
CA ALA A 257 -15.45 -31.92 -123.11
C ALA A 257 -15.46 -33.18 -124.00
N ASN A 258 -15.18 -34.35 -123.41
CA ASN A 258 -15.30 -35.63 -124.10
C ASN A 258 -16.74 -35.92 -124.52
N LEU A 259 -17.73 -35.64 -123.66
CA LEU A 259 -19.15 -35.77 -123.96
C LEU A 259 -19.54 -34.83 -125.11
N GLY A 260 -19.05 -33.59 -125.12
CA GLY A 260 -19.25 -32.66 -126.22
C GLY A 260 -18.66 -33.18 -127.54
N SER A 261 -17.47 -33.78 -127.50
CA SER A 261 -16.87 -34.43 -128.67
C SER A 261 -17.68 -35.64 -129.15
N LEU A 262 -18.19 -36.44 -128.21
CA LEU A 262 -19.03 -37.61 -128.50
C LEU A 262 -20.41 -37.19 -129.03
N GLN A 263 -21.00 -36.11 -128.51
CA GLN A 263 -22.22 -35.53 -129.04
C GLN A 263 -22.01 -34.96 -130.45
N GLY A 264 -20.85 -34.35 -130.72
CA GLY A 264 -20.46 -33.96 -132.07
C GLY A 264 -20.40 -35.16 -133.01
N ARG A 265 -19.68 -36.22 -132.61
CA ARG A 265 -19.61 -37.49 -133.35
C ARG A 265 -20.98 -38.14 -133.51
N LEU A 266 -21.83 -38.09 -132.50
CA LEU A 266 -23.21 -38.59 -132.57
C LEU A 266 -24.04 -37.77 -133.57
N GLY A 267 -23.87 -36.45 -133.60
CA GLY A 267 -24.50 -35.58 -134.59
C GLY A 267 -24.05 -35.92 -136.01
N ASP A 268 -22.76 -36.19 -136.21
CA ASP A 268 -22.20 -36.63 -137.49
C ASP A 268 -22.70 -38.02 -137.87
N LEU A 269 -22.71 -38.98 -136.93
CA LEU A 269 -23.27 -40.31 -137.12
C LEU A 269 -24.78 -40.30 -137.37
N LEU A 270 -25.53 -39.36 -136.78
CA LEU A 270 -26.95 -39.19 -137.05
C LEU A 270 -27.18 -38.61 -138.46
N LYS A 271 -26.32 -37.71 -138.93
CA LYS A 271 -26.33 -37.26 -140.33
C LYS A 271 -25.98 -38.41 -141.26
N GLU A 272 -24.95 -39.18 -140.96
CA GLU A 272 -24.59 -40.39 -141.72
C GLU A 272 -25.73 -41.42 -141.68
N ARG A 273 -26.39 -41.62 -140.54
CA ARG A 273 -27.55 -42.52 -140.42
C ARG A 273 -28.74 -42.03 -141.23
N GLU A 274 -29.04 -40.74 -141.21
CA GLU A 274 -30.13 -40.19 -142.02
C GLU A 274 -29.75 -40.28 -143.51
N GLN A 275 -28.49 -40.09 -143.84
CA GLN A 275 -27.96 -40.30 -145.19
C GLN A 275 -28.06 -41.76 -145.61
N HIS A 276 -27.60 -42.71 -144.80
CA HIS A 276 -27.75 -44.15 -145.02
C HIS A 276 -29.20 -44.61 -145.03
N LYS A 277 -30.10 -43.94 -144.29
CA LYS A 277 -31.53 -44.19 -144.35
C LYS A 277 -32.12 -43.68 -145.66
N ASN A 278 -31.69 -42.51 -146.14
CA ASN A 278 -32.07 -42.01 -147.45
C ASN A 278 -31.52 -42.89 -148.57
N GLU A 279 -30.26 -43.32 -148.46
CA GLU A 279 -29.63 -44.31 -149.33
C GLU A 279 -30.35 -45.66 -149.24
N SER A 280 -30.78 -46.09 -148.06
CA SER A 280 -31.55 -47.32 -147.87
C SER A 280 -32.95 -47.22 -148.47
N GLU A 281 -33.64 -46.08 -148.33
CA GLU A 281 -34.93 -45.84 -148.99
C GLU A 281 -34.75 -45.71 -150.52
N ASP A 282 -33.62 -45.17 -150.98
CA ASP A 282 -33.24 -45.16 -152.40
C ASP A 282 -32.95 -46.59 -152.88
N PHE A 283 -32.15 -47.38 -152.16
CA PHE A 283 -31.92 -48.80 -152.44
C PHE A 283 -33.20 -49.62 -152.38
N LYS A 284 -34.13 -49.31 -151.48
CA LYS A 284 -35.44 -49.94 -151.39
C LYS A 284 -36.32 -49.56 -152.58
N SER A 285 -36.24 -48.31 -153.04
CA SER A 285 -36.87 -47.85 -154.28
C SER A 285 -36.24 -48.49 -155.52
N GLN A 286 -34.93 -48.65 -155.56
CA GLN A 286 -34.18 -49.36 -156.60
C GLN A 286 -34.51 -50.86 -156.59
N LEU A 287 -34.64 -51.50 -155.42
CA LEU A 287 -35.11 -52.88 -155.26
C LEU A 287 -36.56 -53.03 -155.72
N ALA A 288 -37.43 -52.05 -155.44
CA ALA A 288 -38.81 -52.04 -155.95
C ALA A 288 -38.84 -51.85 -157.48
N ALA A 289 -38.00 -50.98 -158.04
CA ALA A 289 -37.83 -50.79 -159.48
C ALA A 289 -37.23 -52.02 -160.17
N MET A 290 -36.29 -52.71 -159.53
CA MET A 290 -35.76 -54.00 -159.96
C MET A 290 -36.80 -55.11 -159.85
N GLY A 291 -37.64 -55.12 -158.82
CA GLY A 291 -38.81 -56.01 -158.71
C GLY A 291 -39.80 -55.78 -159.85
N GLY A 292 -40.06 -54.51 -160.22
CA GLY A 292 -40.81 -54.14 -161.41
C GLY A 292 -40.14 -54.59 -162.71
N SER A 293 -38.81 -54.48 -162.78
CA SER A 293 -37.99 -54.94 -163.92
C SER A 293 -37.99 -56.48 -164.03
N LEU A 294 -38.02 -57.20 -162.91
CA LEU A 294 -38.15 -58.66 -162.84
C LEU A 294 -39.53 -59.10 -163.36
N LEU A 295 -40.58 -58.35 -163.05
CA LEU A 295 -41.95 -58.59 -163.53
C LEU A 295 -42.05 -58.36 -165.05
N VAL A 296 -41.39 -57.32 -165.56
CA VAL A 296 -41.26 -57.06 -167.01
C VAL A 296 -40.44 -58.15 -167.69
N LEU A 297 -39.34 -58.62 -167.09
CA LEU A 297 -38.55 -59.75 -167.58
C LEU A 297 -39.32 -61.08 -167.56
N GLU A 298 -40.17 -61.31 -166.57
CA GLU A 298 -41.04 -62.49 -166.50
C GLU A 298 -42.18 -62.44 -167.53
N THR A 299 -42.63 -61.23 -167.88
CA THR A 299 -43.59 -61.01 -168.97
C THR A 299 -42.92 -61.16 -170.34
N LEU A 300 -41.67 -60.73 -170.50
CA LEU A 300 -40.84 -60.93 -171.70
C LEU A 300 -40.44 -62.40 -171.88
N ARG A 301 -40.17 -63.14 -170.80
CA ARG A 301 -39.92 -64.59 -170.79
C ARG A 301 -41.07 -65.39 -171.42
N LYS A 302 -42.31 -64.95 -171.26
CA LYS A 302 -43.49 -65.61 -171.87
C LYS A 302 -43.71 -65.29 -173.35
N ARG A 303 -42.99 -64.32 -173.94
CA ARG A 303 -43.32 -63.76 -175.26
C ARG A 303 -42.24 -63.90 -176.33
N LEU A 304 -41.02 -64.31 -175.99
CA LEU A 304 -39.92 -64.44 -176.95
C LEU A 304 -39.29 -65.84 -176.86
N GLY A 305 -39.68 -66.70 -177.79
CA GLY A 305 -38.93 -67.91 -178.11
C GLY A 305 -37.66 -67.54 -178.88
N GLY A 306 -36.51 -67.78 -178.26
CA GLY A 306 -35.22 -67.90 -178.93
C GLY A 306 -34.38 -66.62 -179.04
N VAL A 307 -33.72 -66.22 -177.95
CA VAL A 307 -32.39 -65.53 -177.97
C VAL A 307 -31.62 -65.95 -176.70
N GLU A 308 -30.29 -66.02 -176.82
CA GLU A 308 -29.29 -66.78 -176.04
C GLU A 308 -29.22 -66.64 -174.49
N PRO A 309 -28.67 -67.65 -173.78
CA PRO A 309 -28.77 -67.80 -172.32
C PRO A 309 -27.65 -67.14 -171.48
N GLU A 310 -26.54 -66.65 -172.07
CA GLU A 310 -25.34 -66.31 -171.25
C GLU A 310 -25.41 -64.97 -170.51
N ASN A 311 -26.31 -64.04 -170.89
CA ASN A 311 -26.31 -62.68 -170.35
C ASN A 311 -27.31 -62.42 -169.19
N LEU A 312 -28.30 -63.31 -168.99
CA LEU A 312 -29.31 -63.18 -167.92
C LEU A 312 -28.88 -63.86 -166.62
N GLU A 313 -28.20 -65.00 -166.71
CA GLU A 313 -27.68 -65.73 -165.54
C GLU A 313 -26.63 -64.91 -164.78
N SER A 314 -25.71 -64.25 -165.51
CA SER A 314 -24.70 -63.35 -164.93
C SER A 314 -25.33 -62.16 -164.18
N ARG A 315 -26.44 -61.60 -164.70
CA ARG A 315 -27.16 -60.51 -164.03
C ARG A 315 -27.90 -60.98 -162.78
N PHE A 316 -28.49 -62.17 -162.79
CA PHE A 316 -29.16 -62.70 -161.60
C PHE A 316 -28.17 -62.98 -160.47
N VAL A 317 -27.03 -63.58 -160.79
CA VAL A 317 -25.95 -63.81 -159.80
C VAL A 317 -25.38 -62.49 -159.28
N ALA A 318 -25.21 -61.47 -160.12
CA ALA A 318 -24.79 -60.13 -159.69
C ALA A 318 -25.77 -59.51 -158.68
N LEU A 319 -27.07 -59.53 -158.99
CA LEU A 319 -28.11 -58.98 -158.11
C LEU A 319 -28.28 -59.77 -156.80
N GLN A 320 -28.08 -61.09 -156.85
CA GLN A 320 -28.09 -61.93 -155.64
C GLN A 320 -26.86 -61.67 -154.77
N THR A 321 -25.72 -61.37 -155.39
CA THR A 321 -24.48 -60.96 -154.71
C THR A 321 -24.68 -59.60 -154.04
N GLU A 322 -25.24 -58.62 -154.73
CA GLU A 322 -25.58 -57.30 -154.17
C GLU A 322 -26.60 -57.41 -153.03
N ARG A 323 -27.67 -58.20 -153.18
CA ARG A 323 -28.64 -58.43 -152.09
C ARG A 323 -27.97 -59.01 -150.84
N ASN A 324 -27.03 -59.95 -151.02
CA ASN A 324 -26.29 -60.51 -149.89
C ASN A 324 -25.35 -59.49 -149.26
N GLN A 325 -24.74 -58.60 -150.05
CA GLN A 325 -23.96 -57.47 -149.53
C GLN A 325 -24.83 -56.54 -148.66
N TYR A 326 -25.99 -56.11 -149.17
CA TYR A 326 -26.90 -55.26 -148.40
C TYR A 326 -27.45 -55.93 -147.13
N ALA A 327 -27.72 -57.24 -147.17
CA ALA A 327 -28.13 -57.98 -145.97
C ALA A 327 -27.03 -58.02 -144.90
N THR A 328 -25.76 -58.09 -145.34
CA THR A 328 -24.59 -58.04 -144.44
C THR A 328 -24.43 -56.65 -143.85
N GLU A 329 -24.60 -55.60 -144.64
CA GLU A 329 -24.57 -54.21 -144.18
C GLU A 329 -25.69 -53.92 -143.16
N LEU A 330 -26.90 -54.44 -143.38
CA LEU A 330 -28.03 -54.28 -142.45
C LEU A 330 -27.76 -54.94 -141.08
N ASP A 331 -27.10 -56.10 -141.08
CA ASP A 331 -26.65 -56.77 -139.85
C ASP A 331 -25.57 -55.94 -139.12
N THR A 332 -24.65 -55.31 -139.85
CA THR A 332 -23.65 -54.42 -139.24
C THR A 332 -24.28 -53.18 -138.61
N VAL A 333 -25.28 -52.57 -139.25
CA VAL A 333 -26.00 -51.42 -138.69
C VAL A 333 -26.77 -51.80 -137.42
N ARG A 334 -27.39 -52.99 -137.40
CA ARG A 334 -28.10 -53.49 -136.22
C ARG A 334 -27.16 -53.67 -135.03
N LYS A 335 -25.98 -54.25 -135.26
CA LYS A 335 -24.94 -54.40 -134.24
C LYS A 335 -24.47 -53.05 -133.69
N HIS A 336 -24.29 -52.04 -134.54
CA HIS A 336 -23.96 -50.69 -134.08
C HIS A 336 -25.08 -50.08 -133.23
N GLN A 337 -26.35 -50.34 -133.57
CA GLN A 337 -27.49 -49.84 -132.80
C GLN A 337 -27.58 -50.45 -131.39
N GLU A 338 -27.22 -51.73 -131.23
CA GLU A 338 -27.13 -52.39 -129.93
C GLU A 338 -25.98 -51.83 -129.07
N VAL A 339 -24.82 -51.56 -129.67
CA VAL A 339 -23.69 -50.90 -128.97
C VAL A 339 -24.10 -49.51 -128.46
N LEU A 340 -24.74 -48.71 -129.31
CA LEU A 340 -25.19 -47.36 -128.93
C LEU A 340 -26.28 -47.36 -127.85
N SER A 341 -27.15 -48.37 -127.79
CA SER A 341 -28.13 -48.46 -126.69
C SER A 341 -27.45 -48.80 -125.38
N GLY A 342 -26.43 -49.67 -125.41
CA GLY A 342 -25.60 -49.99 -124.23
C GLY A 342 -24.86 -48.77 -123.69
N GLU A 343 -24.23 -47.96 -124.56
CA GLU A 343 -23.56 -46.73 -124.15
C GLU A 343 -24.50 -45.71 -123.51
N ARG A 344 -25.73 -45.58 -124.03
CA ARG A 344 -26.76 -44.70 -123.43
C ARG A 344 -27.18 -45.14 -122.03
N GLU A 345 -27.36 -46.44 -121.82
CA GLU A 345 -27.73 -46.97 -120.51
C GLU A 345 -26.60 -46.78 -119.50
N PHE A 346 -25.35 -46.98 -119.93
CA PHE A 346 -24.17 -46.70 -119.13
C PHE A 346 -24.08 -45.23 -118.70
N LEU A 347 -24.21 -44.29 -119.66
CA LEU A 347 -24.18 -42.85 -119.36
C LEU A 347 -25.30 -42.41 -118.43
N ARG A 348 -26.50 -43.01 -118.55
CA ARG A 348 -27.61 -42.73 -117.64
C ARG A 348 -27.29 -43.15 -116.20
N ALA A 349 -26.71 -44.33 -116.04
CA ALA A 349 -26.28 -44.82 -114.72
C ALA A 349 -25.19 -43.93 -114.10
N GLU A 350 -24.28 -43.39 -114.93
CA GLU A 350 -23.22 -42.50 -114.48
C GLU A 350 -23.76 -41.14 -114.00
N VAL A 351 -24.73 -40.55 -114.71
CA VAL A 351 -25.41 -39.30 -114.29
C VAL A 351 -26.15 -39.48 -112.96
N GLU A 352 -26.86 -40.60 -112.78
CA GLU A 352 -27.52 -40.90 -111.51
C GLU A 352 -26.51 -41.06 -110.36
N GLY A 353 -25.34 -41.65 -110.63
CA GLY A 353 -24.25 -41.77 -109.67
C GLY A 353 -23.69 -40.40 -109.24
N LEU A 354 -23.52 -39.48 -110.19
CA LEU A 354 -23.04 -38.13 -109.92
C LEU A 354 -24.06 -37.30 -109.12
N GLN A 355 -25.35 -37.44 -109.39
CA GLN A 355 -26.40 -36.76 -108.62
C GLN A 355 -26.44 -37.22 -107.17
N ARG A 356 -26.37 -38.53 -106.90
CA ARG A 356 -26.29 -39.02 -105.52
C ARG A 356 -25.09 -38.46 -104.77
N ARG A 357 -23.95 -38.33 -105.45
CA ARG A 357 -22.71 -37.81 -104.86
C ARG A 357 -22.80 -36.30 -104.58
N LEU A 358 -23.54 -35.54 -105.41
CA LEU A 358 -23.82 -34.13 -105.17
C LEU A 358 -24.72 -33.95 -103.93
N ASP A 359 -25.76 -34.77 -103.79
CA ASP A 359 -26.66 -34.73 -102.64
C ASP A 359 -25.91 -35.05 -101.33
N GLU A 360 -25.05 -36.07 -101.36
CA GLU A 360 -24.18 -36.45 -100.23
C GLU A 360 -23.26 -35.28 -99.81
N LEU A 361 -22.59 -34.64 -100.76
CA LEU A 361 -21.70 -33.49 -100.48
C LEU A 361 -22.48 -32.29 -99.93
N SER A 362 -23.69 -32.05 -100.42
CA SER A 362 -24.56 -30.97 -99.94
C SER A 362 -25.00 -31.22 -98.49
N HIS A 363 -25.29 -32.48 -98.14
CA HIS A 363 -25.59 -32.88 -96.77
C HIS A 363 -24.40 -32.66 -95.83
N GLN A 364 -23.21 -33.13 -96.22
CA GLN A 364 -21.97 -32.93 -95.46
C GLN A 364 -21.65 -31.44 -95.23
N SER A 365 -21.85 -30.60 -96.25
CA SER A 365 -21.67 -29.15 -96.12
C SER A 365 -22.62 -28.53 -95.08
N ASN A 366 -23.86 -29.00 -95.01
CA ASN A 366 -24.82 -28.51 -94.02
C ASN A 366 -24.46 -28.96 -92.61
N GLU A 367 -24.05 -30.22 -92.44
CA GLU A 367 -23.59 -30.74 -91.14
C GLU A 367 -22.41 -29.92 -90.59
N ILE A 368 -21.43 -29.62 -91.44
CA ILE A 368 -20.27 -28.78 -91.07
C ILE A 368 -20.71 -27.38 -90.65
N LEU A 369 -21.69 -26.77 -91.33
CA LEU A 369 -22.21 -25.46 -90.95
C LEU A 369 -22.90 -25.48 -89.58
N THR A 370 -23.66 -26.54 -89.28
CA THR A 370 -24.25 -26.73 -87.94
C THR A 370 -23.17 -26.87 -86.86
N GLU A 371 -22.15 -27.69 -87.09
CA GLU A 371 -21.05 -27.87 -86.13
C GLU A 371 -20.25 -26.58 -85.92
N ARG A 372 -19.96 -25.84 -86.99
CA ARG A 372 -19.32 -24.52 -86.87
C ARG A 372 -20.14 -23.57 -85.99
N ASN A 373 -21.46 -23.52 -86.18
CA ASN A 373 -22.33 -22.64 -85.38
C ASN A 373 -22.40 -23.08 -83.92
N ARG A 374 -22.44 -24.39 -83.67
CA ARG A 374 -22.38 -24.98 -82.34
C ARG A 374 -21.08 -24.58 -81.62
N LEU A 375 -19.93 -24.84 -82.24
CA LEU A 375 -18.61 -24.49 -81.70
C LEU A 375 -18.45 -22.98 -81.47
N SER A 376 -18.98 -22.14 -82.36
CA SER A 376 -18.97 -20.69 -82.16
C SER A 376 -19.75 -20.24 -80.93
N THR A 377 -20.86 -20.92 -80.63
CA THR A 377 -21.68 -20.63 -79.44
C THR A 377 -20.94 -21.05 -78.17
N GLU A 378 -20.29 -22.21 -78.22
CA GLU A 378 -19.49 -22.75 -77.12
C GLU A 378 -18.28 -21.86 -76.80
N ALA A 379 -17.57 -21.36 -77.81
CA ALA A 379 -16.46 -20.42 -77.66
C ALA A 379 -16.89 -19.09 -76.99
N LEU A 380 -18.07 -18.57 -77.32
CA LEU A 380 -18.61 -17.38 -76.66
C LEU A 380 -18.91 -17.64 -75.19
N ARG A 381 -19.46 -18.81 -74.87
CA ARG A 381 -19.77 -19.21 -73.49
C ARG A 381 -18.51 -19.30 -72.64
N LEU A 382 -17.49 -20.00 -73.15
CA LEU A 382 -16.19 -20.14 -72.49
C LEU A 382 -15.50 -18.79 -72.27
N ARG A 383 -15.69 -17.82 -73.17
CA ARG A 383 -15.15 -16.46 -72.99
C ARG A 383 -15.85 -15.71 -71.85
N VAL A 384 -17.14 -15.92 -71.65
CA VAL A 384 -17.87 -15.37 -70.49
C VAL A 384 -17.38 -16.01 -69.19
N ASP A 385 -17.21 -17.34 -69.18
CA ASP A 385 -16.73 -18.08 -68.00
C ASP A 385 -15.30 -17.67 -67.62
N LEU A 386 -14.44 -17.41 -68.61
CA LEU A 386 -13.09 -16.89 -68.39
C LEU A 386 -13.11 -15.49 -67.74
N ASN A 387 -13.97 -14.59 -68.22
CA ASN A 387 -14.12 -13.25 -67.63
C ASN A 387 -14.65 -13.32 -66.20
N GLN A 388 -15.60 -14.22 -65.91
CA GLN A 388 -16.09 -14.43 -64.56
C GLN A 388 -15.00 -14.97 -63.63
N SER A 389 -14.13 -15.84 -64.15
CA SER A 389 -13.01 -16.40 -63.39
C SER A 389 -11.91 -15.40 -63.10
N GLN A 390 -11.68 -14.43 -64.00
CA GLN A 390 -10.79 -13.31 -63.72
C GLN A 390 -11.32 -12.40 -62.60
N GLY A 391 -12.63 -12.15 -62.56
CA GLY A 391 -13.27 -11.44 -61.44
C GLY A 391 -13.10 -12.20 -60.11
N ALA A 392 -13.32 -13.52 -60.13
CA ALA A 392 -13.16 -14.37 -58.96
C ALA A 392 -11.71 -14.38 -58.41
N TYR A 393 -10.70 -14.23 -59.27
CA TYR A 393 -9.30 -14.09 -58.86
C TYR A 393 -9.02 -12.77 -58.14
N GLN A 394 -9.62 -11.67 -58.60
CA GLN A 394 -9.50 -10.37 -57.93
C GLN A 394 -10.18 -10.38 -56.55
N ASP A 395 -11.33 -11.06 -56.45
CA ASP A 395 -12.03 -11.27 -55.18
C ASP A 395 -11.18 -12.11 -54.20
N LEU A 396 -10.49 -13.16 -54.70
CA LEU A 396 -9.58 -13.98 -53.89
C LEU A 396 -8.40 -13.15 -53.35
N GLU A 397 -7.83 -12.30 -54.19
CA GLU A 397 -6.72 -11.41 -53.80
C GLU A 397 -7.16 -10.39 -52.74
N GLY A 398 -8.39 -9.88 -52.85
CA GLY A 398 -9.02 -9.04 -51.82
C GLY A 398 -9.18 -9.78 -50.49
N ALA A 399 -9.77 -10.99 -50.53
CA ALA A 399 -9.96 -11.81 -49.33
C ALA A 399 -8.64 -12.18 -48.63
N HIS A 400 -7.55 -12.38 -49.39
CA HIS A 400 -6.22 -12.64 -48.83
C HIS A 400 -5.67 -11.43 -48.06
N ARG A 401 -5.83 -10.21 -48.59
CA ARG A 401 -5.43 -8.98 -47.90
C ARG A 401 -6.24 -8.76 -46.62
N ASP A 402 -7.53 -9.05 -46.66
CA ASP A 402 -8.40 -8.95 -45.47
C ASP A 402 -7.97 -9.95 -44.39
N LEU A 403 -7.61 -11.19 -44.78
CA LEU A 403 -7.05 -12.21 -43.88
C LEU A 403 -5.76 -11.76 -43.19
N GLU A 404 -4.84 -11.12 -43.93
CA GLU A 404 -3.59 -10.60 -43.40
C GLU A 404 -3.82 -9.45 -42.40
N SER A 405 -4.78 -8.57 -42.71
CA SER A 405 -5.21 -7.48 -41.84
C SER A 405 -5.84 -8.01 -40.54
N LEU A 406 -6.73 -8.99 -40.63
CA LEU A 406 -7.36 -9.63 -39.47
C LEU A 406 -6.32 -10.31 -38.57
N ARG A 407 -5.33 -11.00 -39.16
CA ARG A 407 -4.23 -11.63 -38.40
C ARG A 407 -3.42 -10.61 -37.60
N THR A 408 -3.10 -9.46 -38.22
CA THR A 408 -2.34 -8.40 -37.57
C THR A 408 -3.11 -7.78 -36.40
N ARG A 409 -4.42 -7.56 -36.57
CA ARG A 409 -5.30 -7.06 -35.50
C ARG A 409 -5.42 -8.05 -34.34
N LEU A 410 -5.53 -9.35 -34.63
CA LEU A 410 -5.58 -10.40 -33.61
C LEU A 410 -4.31 -10.42 -32.75
N GLN A 411 -3.13 -10.35 -33.39
CA GLN A 411 -1.86 -10.32 -32.66
C GLN A 411 -1.78 -9.12 -31.71
N LYS A 412 -2.21 -7.94 -32.17
CA LYS A 412 -2.20 -6.74 -31.34
C LYS A 412 -3.13 -6.86 -30.12
N ALA A 413 -4.31 -7.48 -30.29
CA ALA A 413 -5.22 -7.74 -29.18
C ALA A 413 -4.63 -8.75 -28.16
N GLU A 414 -3.88 -9.75 -28.61
CA GLU A 414 -3.17 -10.69 -27.74
C GLU A 414 -2.06 -10.01 -26.91
N GLU A 415 -1.31 -9.09 -27.53
CA GLU A 415 -0.29 -8.28 -26.86
C GLU A 415 -0.91 -7.38 -25.79
N GLU A 416 -2.01 -6.70 -26.09
CA GLU A 416 -2.75 -5.87 -25.14
C GLU A 416 -3.29 -6.71 -23.96
N ARG A 417 -3.85 -7.90 -24.22
CA ARG A 417 -4.31 -8.82 -23.17
C ARG A 417 -3.18 -9.22 -22.22
N ASN A 418 -2.01 -9.53 -22.75
CA ASN A 418 -0.86 -9.96 -21.94
C ASN A 418 -0.30 -8.80 -21.11
N TRP A 419 -0.28 -7.59 -21.66
CA TRP A 419 0.12 -6.39 -20.93
C TRP A 419 -0.80 -6.13 -19.73
N PHE A 420 -2.11 -6.10 -19.97
CA PHE A 420 -3.13 -5.90 -18.94
C PHE A 420 -3.09 -6.96 -17.82
N SER A 421 -2.81 -8.21 -18.16
CA SER A 421 -2.61 -9.30 -17.19
C SER A 421 -1.45 -8.99 -16.23
N GLY A 422 -0.34 -8.46 -16.74
CA GLY A 422 0.81 -8.04 -15.95
C GLY A 422 0.49 -6.88 -14.99
N GLU A 423 -0.25 -5.87 -15.47
CA GLU A 423 -0.68 -4.71 -14.67
C GLU A 423 -1.55 -5.13 -13.47
N VAL A 424 -2.53 -6.02 -13.69
CA VAL A 424 -3.38 -6.57 -12.62
C VAL A 424 -2.57 -7.32 -11.58
N GLN A 425 -1.55 -8.07 -12.01
CA GLN A 425 -0.67 -8.79 -11.10
C GLN A 425 0.18 -7.84 -10.24
N GLY A 426 0.70 -6.76 -10.83
CA GLY A 426 1.45 -5.72 -10.11
C GLY A 426 0.60 -5.04 -9.04
N LEU A 427 -0.62 -4.59 -9.41
CA LEU A 427 -1.55 -3.96 -8.47
C LEU A 427 -1.99 -4.88 -7.33
N ARG A 428 -2.11 -6.19 -7.59
CA ARG A 428 -2.38 -7.18 -6.53
C ARG A 428 -1.23 -7.28 -5.53
N GLN A 429 0.02 -7.24 -6.00
CA GLN A 429 1.20 -7.26 -5.12
C GLN A 429 1.27 -6.00 -4.26
N GLU A 430 1.01 -4.82 -4.84
CA GLU A 430 0.96 -3.56 -4.10
C GLU A 430 -0.15 -3.56 -3.04
N LEU A 431 -1.35 -4.03 -3.39
CA LEU A 431 -2.46 -4.17 -2.43
C LEU A 431 -2.07 -5.09 -1.26
N GLN A 432 -1.39 -6.20 -1.55
CA GLN A 432 -0.96 -7.15 -0.53
C GLN A 432 0.09 -6.54 0.41
N ALA A 433 1.02 -5.74 -0.13
CA ALA A 433 1.98 -4.98 0.67
C ALA A 433 1.30 -3.93 1.57
N HIS A 434 0.29 -3.22 1.05
CA HIS A 434 -0.49 -2.27 1.85
C HIS A 434 -1.35 -2.96 2.93
N GLN A 435 -1.87 -4.16 2.67
CA GLN A 435 -2.56 -4.97 3.68
C GLN A 435 -1.62 -5.43 4.80
N ALA A 436 -0.39 -5.85 4.46
CA ALA A 436 0.62 -6.20 5.45
C ALA A 436 0.93 -4.98 6.37
N ASN A 437 1.17 -3.82 5.77
CA ASN A 437 1.42 -2.57 6.52
C ASN A 437 0.22 -2.15 7.40
N SER A 438 -1.02 -2.34 6.93
CA SER A 438 -2.23 -2.07 7.72
C SER A 438 -2.30 -2.96 8.97
N THR A 439 -1.86 -4.22 8.85
CA THR A 439 -1.87 -5.19 9.95
C THR A 439 -0.84 -4.81 11.02
N ASP A 440 0.35 -4.38 10.60
CA ASP A 440 1.39 -3.90 11.50
C ASP A 440 0.98 -2.61 12.25
N LEU A 441 0.27 -1.70 11.58
CA LEU A 441 -0.29 -0.48 12.17
C LEU A 441 -1.42 -0.77 13.17
N GLU A 442 -2.26 -1.77 12.92
CA GLU A 442 -3.29 -2.21 13.87
C GLU A 442 -2.68 -2.85 15.12
N GLN A 443 -1.65 -3.69 14.96
CA GLN A 443 -0.90 -4.24 16.09
C GLN A 443 -0.19 -3.15 16.90
N PHE A 444 0.38 -2.14 16.23
CA PHE A 444 1.00 -1.00 16.90
C PHE A 444 -0.03 -0.18 17.71
N ARG A 445 -1.21 0.09 17.14
CA ARG A 445 -2.34 0.73 17.85
C ARG A 445 -2.74 -0.04 19.09
N ALA A 446 -2.91 -1.36 18.97
CA ALA A 446 -3.30 -2.22 20.10
C ALA A 446 -2.26 -2.17 21.24
N ASN A 447 -0.98 -2.23 20.90
CA ASN A 447 0.11 -2.13 21.88
C ASN A 447 0.16 -0.75 22.56
N TYR A 448 -0.07 0.32 21.80
CA TYR A 448 -0.10 1.68 22.35
C TYR A 448 -1.29 1.88 23.31
N THR A 449 -2.49 1.41 22.95
CA THR A 449 -3.66 1.49 23.83
C THR A 449 -3.44 0.73 25.14
N ALA A 450 -2.82 -0.45 25.07
CA ALA A 450 -2.45 -1.22 26.27
C ALA A 450 -1.43 -0.48 27.15
N LEU A 451 -0.45 0.20 26.54
CA LEU A 451 0.53 1.00 27.26
C LEU A 451 -0.11 2.22 27.93
N GLN A 452 -1.01 2.92 27.23
CA GLN A 452 -1.73 4.09 27.74
C GLN A 452 -2.62 3.73 28.94
N ALA A 453 -3.32 2.59 28.88
CA ALA A 453 -4.11 2.09 30.00
C ALA A 453 -3.24 1.82 31.23
N ARG A 454 -2.02 1.29 31.03
CA ARG A 454 -1.07 0.98 32.10
C ARG A 454 -0.42 2.23 32.71
N VAL A 455 -0.17 3.27 31.91
CA VAL A 455 0.29 4.58 32.42
C VAL A 455 -0.79 5.25 33.26
N SER A 456 -2.05 5.24 32.80
CA SER A 456 -3.19 5.77 33.57
C SER A 456 -3.37 5.06 34.91
N ASP A 457 -3.23 3.73 34.94
CA ASP A 457 -3.27 2.95 36.19
C ASP A 457 -2.12 3.33 37.13
N LEU A 458 -0.90 3.50 36.60
CA LEU A 458 0.25 3.96 37.39
C LEU A 458 0.07 5.39 37.92
N GLU A 459 -0.53 6.30 37.15
CA GLU A 459 -0.84 7.67 37.60
C GLU A 459 -1.88 7.68 38.72
N ALA A 460 -2.95 6.89 38.60
CA ALA A 460 -3.94 6.74 39.66
C ALA A 460 -3.32 6.17 40.95
N GLN A 461 -2.41 5.22 40.82
CA GLN A 461 -1.69 4.64 41.95
C GLN A 461 -0.65 5.60 42.56
N LEU A 462 0.04 6.41 41.75
CA LEU A 462 0.95 7.45 42.23
C LEU A 462 0.19 8.54 42.99
N HIS A 463 -0.97 8.96 42.49
CA HIS A 463 -1.84 9.93 43.16
C HIS A 463 -2.36 9.38 44.50
N LYS A 464 -2.61 8.07 44.59
CA LYS A 464 -2.94 7.40 45.85
C LYS A 464 -1.76 7.40 46.81
N ALA A 465 -0.55 7.12 46.32
CA ALA A 465 0.68 7.16 47.12
C ALA A 465 1.03 8.57 47.63
N SER A 466 0.81 9.61 46.82
CA SER A 466 1.01 11.00 47.25
C SER A 466 -0.04 11.45 48.27
N ALA A 467 -1.29 10.98 48.17
CA ALA A 467 -2.31 11.23 49.18
C ALA A 467 -1.93 10.59 50.52
N THR A 468 -1.43 9.36 50.52
CA THR A 468 -0.92 8.70 51.73
C THR A 468 0.33 9.37 52.31
N ALA A 469 1.16 10.00 51.47
CA ALA A 469 2.30 10.79 51.93
C ALA A 469 1.87 12.10 52.61
N GLY A 470 0.81 12.76 52.11
CA GLY A 470 0.21 13.92 52.76
C GLY A 470 -0.38 13.58 54.14
N GLU A 471 -1.06 12.43 54.24
CA GLU A 471 -1.55 11.90 55.53
C GLU A 471 -0.39 11.58 56.49
N ALA A 472 0.72 11.02 55.99
CA ALA A 472 1.91 10.74 56.80
C ALA A 472 2.59 12.03 57.31
N GLN A 473 2.60 13.10 56.52
CA GLN A 473 3.15 14.39 56.91
C GLN A 473 2.29 15.10 57.97
N GLU A 474 0.96 15.00 57.86
CA GLU A 474 0.03 15.46 58.89
C GLU A 474 0.16 14.63 60.18
N LEU A 475 0.35 13.32 60.06
CA LEU A 475 0.60 12.43 61.19
C LEU A 475 1.94 12.72 61.87
N ALA A 476 2.98 13.08 61.12
CA ALA A 476 4.28 13.49 61.65
C ALA A 476 4.20 14.84 62.40
N ALA A 477 3.40 15.79 61.90
CA ALA A 477 3.10 17.04 62.62
C ALA A 477 2.28 16.79 63.90
N ASN A 478 1.34 15.84 63.85
CA ASN A 478 0.58 15.38 65.02
C ASN A 478 1.46 14.62 66.02
N TYR A 479 2.47 13.88 65.55
CA TYR A 479 3.49 13.23 66.38
C TYR A 479 4.37 14.25 67.09
N ALA A 480 4.87 15.27 66.37
CA ALA A 480 5.69 16.34 66.95
C ALA A 480 4.93 17.16 68.00
N SER A 481 3.64 17.44 67.76
CA SER A 481 2.78 18.14 68.73
C SER A 481 2.39 17.26 69.92
N ALA A 482 2.17 15.95 69.73
CA ALA A 482 1.98 15.00 70.82
C ALA A 482 3.26 14.86 71.68
N GLN A 483 4.43 14.84 71.07
CA GLN A 483 5.71 14.77 71.76
C GLN A 483 6.01 16.02 72.62
N ALA A 484 5.65 17.21 72.12
CA ALA A 484 5.68 18.43 72.93
C ALA A 484 4.74 18.34 74.15
N ARG A 485 3.57 17.74 73.98
CA ARG A 485 2.57 17.55 75.04
C ARG A 485 2.97 16.50 76.08
N ILE A 486 3.70 15.45 75.66
CA ILE A 486 4.32 14.47 76.56
C ILE A 486 5.35 15.17 77.46
N SER A 487 6.18 16.04 76.89
CA SER A 487 7.13 16.84 77.68
C SER A 487 6.42 17.74 78.70
N ASP A 488 5.26 18.30 78.35
CA ASP A 488 4.46 19.12 79.27
C ASP A 488 3.77 18.28 80.38
N LEU A 489 3.26 17.09 80.04
CA LEU A 489 2.57 16.20 80.99
C LEU A 489 3.53 15.43 81.91
N GLU A 490 4.73 15.06 81.42
CA GLU A 490 5.81 14.47 82.23
C GLU A 490 6.33 15.44 83.30
N GLN A 491 6.24 16.76 83.05
CA GLN A 491 6.51 17.79 84.07
C GLN A 491 5.40 17.92 85.12
N GLN A 492 4.17 17.47 84.82
CA GLN A 492 3.00 17.69 85.69
C GLN A 492 2.62 16.50 86.59
N GLY A 493 3.28 15.35 86.46
CA GLY A 493 3.32 14.35 87.53
C GLY A 493 2.00 13.70 87.96
N ASP A 494 1.01 13.57 87.07
CA ASP A 494 -0.24 12.84 87.40
C ASP A 494 -0.73 11.90 86.29
N SER A 495 -1.20 10.72 86.72
CA SER A 495 -1.99 9.69 85.99
C SER A 495 -1.29 8.58 85.17
N LYS A 496 -0.92 7.49 85.87
CA LYS A 496 -0.47 6.17 85.34
C LYS A 496 -1.42 5.48 84.34
N ARG A 497 -2.69 5.89 84.24
CA ARG A 497 -3.71 5.22 83.39
C ARG A 497 -3.67 5.71 81.94
N GLU A 498 -3.36 6.99 81.73
CA GLU A 498 -3.19 7.57 80.39
C GLU A 498 -1.88 7.09 79.75
N LEU A 499 -0.83 6.89 80.55
CA LEU A 499 0.46 6.35 80.08
C LEU A 499 0.33 4.93 79.47
N ALA A 500 -0.59 4.11 80.00
CA ALA A 500 -0.82 2.74 79.53
C ALA A 500 -1.65 2.69 78.22
N GLU A 501 -2.68 3.53 78.09
CA GLU A 501 -3.40 3.71 76.81
C GLU A 501 -2.48 4.31 75.73
N PHE A 502 -1.56 5.19 76.13
CA PHE A 502 -0.61 5.81 75.21
C PHE A 502 0.51 4.86 74.76
N GLN A 503 0.97 3.94 75.62
CA GLN A 503 1.90 2.86 75.24
C GLN A 503 1.27 1.85 74.26
N ALA A 504 -0.03 1.57 74.39
CA ALA A 504 -0.76 0.75 73.42
C ALA A 504 -0.83 1.45 72.05
N ASN A 505 -1.08 2.76 72.03
CA ASN A 505 -1.05 3.56 70.81
C ASN A 505 0.36 3.67 70.21
N TYR A 506 1.42 3.76 71.03
CA TYR A 506 2.82 3.75 70.57
C TYR A 506 3.16 2.45 69.84
N THR A 507 2.73 1.30 70.38
CA THR A 507 2.96 -0.01 69.78
C THR A 507 2.19 -0.18 68.47
N ALA A 508 0.94 0.32 68.42
CA ALA A 508 0.14 0.33 67.20
C ALA A 508 0.73 1.24 66.11
N LEU A 509 1.32 2.37 66.51
CA LEU A 509 1.98 3.30 65.61
C LEU A 509 3.27 2.70 65.02
N GLN A 510 4.04 1.98 65.85
CA GLN A 510 5.26 1.29 65.42
C GLN A 510 4.98 0.16 64.42
N ALA A 511 3.90 -0.60 64.62
CA ALA A 511 3.45 -1.60 63.65
C ALA A 511 3.05 -0.96 62.31
N ARG A 512 2.46 0.24 62.35
CA ARG A 512 2.05 0.99 61.15
C ARG A 512 3.22 1.57 60.38
N ILE A 513 4.27 2.03 61.08
CA ILE A 513 5.54 2.47 60.47
C ILE A 513 6.20 1.31 59.72
N SER A 514 6.26 0.12 60.33
CA SER A 514 6.80 -1.07 59.68
C SER A 514 6.03 -1.47 58.41
N ASP A 515 4.71 -1.27 58.40
CA ASP A 515 3.87 -1.55 57.24
C ASP A 515 4.10 -0.52 56.12
N TYR A 516 4.33 0.75 56.46
CA TYR A 516 4.72 1.79 55.50
C TYR A 516 6.13 1.60 54.94
N GLU A 517 7.10 1.14 55.74
CA GLU A 517 8.43 0.78 55.26
C GLU A 517 8.38 -0.36 54.23
N ALA A 518 7.52 -1.36 54.44
CA ALA A 518 7.29 -2.44 53.48
C ALA A 518 6.68 -1.91 52.17
N GLN A 519 5.71 -0.99 52.25
CA GLN A 519 5.11 -0.34 51.09
C GLN A 519 6.10 0.54 50.32
N LEU A 520 7.03 1.21 51.03
CA LEU A 520 8.09 2.04 50.44
C LEU A 520 9.10 1.18 49.67
N SER A 521 9.52 0.05 50.23
CA SER A 521 10.38 -0.93 49.55
C SER A 521 9.72 -1.47 48.27
N GLN A 522 8.42 -1.75 48.32
CA GLN A 522 7.64 -2.18 47.16
C GLN A 522 7.51 -1.07 46.09
N ALA A 523 7.40 0.19 46.51
CA ALA A 523 7.41 1.34 45.60
C ALA A 523 8.76 1.48 44.89
N GLN A 524 9.88 1.35 45.60
CA GLN A 524 11.23 1.40 45.03
C GLN A 524 11.49 0.29 44.01
N GLN A 525 10.95 -0.92 44.25
CA GLN A 525 11.09 -2.03 43.32
C GLN A 525 10.31 -1.78 42.01
N ARG A 526 9.13 -1.15 42.11
CA ARG A 526 8.33 -0.73 40.94
C ARG A 526 8.97 0.41 40.17
N THR A 527 9.71 1.31 40.83
CA THR A 527 10.50 2.34 40.12
C THR A 527 11.54 1.72 39.19
N LYS A 528 12.21 0.64 39.63
CA LYS A 528 13.18 -0.10 38.79
C LYS A 528 12.51 -0.81 37.60
N GLU A 529 11.30 -1.34 37.78
CA GLU A 529 10.52 -1.93 36.68
C GLU A 529 10.08 -0.87 35.66
N TYR A 530 9.75 0.34 36.12
CA TYR A 530 9.45 1.47 35.26
C TYR A 530 10.66 1.92 34.43
N ASP A 531 11.85 1.98 35.04
CA ASP A 531 13.10 2.31 34.35
C ASP A 531 13.43 1.28 33.25
N GLN A 532 13.19 -0.01 33.52
CA GLN A 532 13.33 -1.07 32.51
C GLN A 532 12.30 -0.94 31.38
N LEU A 533 11.06 -0.56 31.68
CA LEU A 533 10.03 -0.36 30.67
C LEU A 533 10.33 0.86 29.78
N ALA A 534 10.84 1.95 30.37
CA ALA A 534 11.31 3.12 29.63
C ALA A 534 12.50 2.79 28.72
N ALA A 535 13.45 1.97 29.18
CA ALA A 535 14.57 1.49 28.37
C ALA A 535 14.10 0.60 27.19
N ASN A 536 13.13 -0.28 27.42
CA ASN A 536 12.55 -1.11 26.36
C ASN A 536 11.78 -0.28 25.32
N PHE A 537 11.09 0.78 25.76
CA PHE A 537 10.40 1.71 24.87
C PHE A 537 11.38 2.54 24.02
N ALA A 538 12.48 3.02 24.62
CA ALA A 538 13.55 3.69 23.89
C ALA A 538 14.23 2.76 22.86
N ALA A 539 14.45 1.48 23.22
CA ALA A 539 14.98 0.48 22.28
C ALA A 539 14.00 0.16 21.14
N MET A 540 12.69 0.21 21.40
CA MET A 540 11.65 0.04 20.39
C MET A 540 11.58 1.25 19.44
N GLN A 541 11.67 2.48 19.96
CA GLN A 541 11.79 3.70 19.14
C GLN A 541 13.01 3.68 18.24
N ALA A 542 14.16 3.21 18.75
CA ALA A 542 15.38 3.07 17.95
C ALA A 542 15.17 2.10 16.77
N ARG A 543 14.47 0.98 16.96
CA ARG A 543 14.14 0.02 15.89
C ARG A 543 13.19 0.56 14.82
N VAL A 544 12.29 1.47 15.19
CA VAL A 544 11.38 2.16 14.24
C VAL A 544 12.10 3.27 13.46
N SER A 545 13.19 3.81 14.03
CA SER A 545 14.03 4.85 13.41
C SER A 545 15.04 4.29 12.41
N ASP A 546 15.34 2.98 12.49
CA ASP A 546 16.35 2.28 11.67
C ASP A 546 15.82 1.70 10.36
N THR A 547 14.54 1.92 10.00
CA THR A 547 14.12 1.75 8.61
C THR A 547 14.62 2.95 7.81
N PRO A 548 15.65 2.81 6.96
CA PRO A 548 16.13 3.92 6.18
C PRO A 548 15.02 4.30 5.19
N PRO A 549 14.70 5.60 4.99
CA PRO A 549 14.03 5.96 3.75
C PRO A 549 14.95 5.49 2.62
N SER A 550 14.46 4.57 1.78
CA SER A 550 15.20 4.15 0.59
C SER A 550 15.73 5.40 -0.11
N PRO A 551 17.04 5.48 -0.43
CA PRO A 551 17.57 6.62 -1.15
C PRO A 551 16.87 6.62 -2.51
N VAL A 552 15.89 7.50 -2.66
CA VAL A 552 15.19 7.71 -3.92
C VAL A 552 16.25 8.27 -4.86
N LYS A 553 16.73 7.44 -5.78
CA LYS A 553 17.66 7.86 -6.83
C LYS A 553 17.01 9.06 -7.54
N PRO A 554 17.64 10.25 -7.54
CA PRO A 554 17.05 11.41 -8.22
C PRO A 554 16.89 11.13 -9.71
N ASP A 555 15.71 11.40 -10.26
CA ASP A 555 15.47 11.32 -11.69
C ASP A 555 16.02 12.57 -12.38
N ASP A 556 16.39 12.42 -13.65
CA ASP A 556 16.77 13.55 -14.47
C ASP A 556 15.51 14.28 -14.99
N LEU A 557 14.99 15.22 -14.19
CA LEU A 557 13.83 16.03 -14.56
C LEU A 557 14.05 16.89 -15.81
N THR A 558 15.30 17.06 -16.28
CA THR A 558 15.57 17.80 -17.52
C THR A 558 15.12 17.07 -18.78
N ARG A 559 14.73 15.80 -18.66
CA ARG A 559 14.08 15.04 -19.74
C ARG A 559 12.71 15.59 -20.13
N ILE A 560 12.06 16.37 -19.27
CA ILE A 560 10.74 16.96 -19.52
C ILE A 560 10.90 18.26 -20.31
N GLU A 561 10.17 18.39 -21.41
CA GLU A 561 10.22 19.57 -22.27
C GLU A 561 9.72 20.81 -21.50
N GLY A 562 10.60 21.80 -21.37
CA GLY A 562 10.38 23.02 -20.59
C GLY A 562 11.07 23.05 -19.23
N ILE A 563 11.62 21.94 -18.74
CA ILE A 563 12.43 21.90 -17.50
C ILE A 563 13.93 21.99 -17.85
N GLY A 564 14.49 23.18 -17.79
CA GLY A 564 15.95 23.38 -17.91
C GLY A 564 16.73 23.10 -16.62
N PRO A 565 18.08 23.09 -16.64
CA PRO A 565 18.91 22.81 -15.47
C PRO A 565 18.64 23.70 -14.25
N LYS A 566 18.29 24.97 -14.47
CA LYS A 566 17.90 25.91 -13.38
C LYS A 566 16.55 25.54 -12.76
N MET A 567 15.62 25.11 -13.59
CA MET A 567 14.28 24.70 -13.17
C MET A 567 14.32 23.39 -12.38
N ASN A 568 15.10 22.42 -12.85
CA ASN A 568 15.40 21.19 -12.13
C ASN A 568 16.00 21.48 -10.74
N LYS A 569 16.95 22.43 -10.65
CA LYS A 569 17.55 22.82 -9.37
C LYS A 569 16.54 23.43 -8.39
N ALA A 570 15.58 24.21 -8.86
CA ALA A 570 14.54 24.78 -8.02
C ALA A 570 13.52 23.74 -7.56
N LEU A 571 13.13 22.81 -8.43
CA LEU A 571 12.24 21.69 -8.08
C LEU A 571 12.89 20.78 -7.02
N ASN A 572 14.18 20.47 -7.18
CA ASN A 572 14.95 19.73 -6.18
C ASN A 572 15.02 20.49 -4.84
N ALA A 573 15.24 21.81 -4.86
CA ALA A 573 15.25 22.64 -3.66
C ALA A 573 13.87 22.67 -2.95
N ALA A 574 12.79 22.48 -3.71
CA ALA A 574 11.42 22.35 -3.19
C ALA A 574 11.06 20.89 -2.79
N GLY A 575 12.01 19.96 -2.85
CA GLY A 575 11.81 18.56 -2.42
C GLY A 575 11.28 17.62 -3.52
N ILE A 576 11.26 18.05 -4.78
CA ILE A 576 10.79 17.26 -5.92
C ILE A 576 12.01 16.72 -6.69
N TYR A 577 12.32 15.44 -6.48
CA TYR A 577 13.50 14.75 -7.01
C TYR A 577 13.18 13.65 -8.03
N THR A 578 11.92 13.23 -8.17
CA THR A 578 11.51 12.15 -9.10
C THR A 578 10.39 12.53 -10.04
N PHE A 579 10.26 11.79 -11.15
CA PHE A 579 9.12 11.90 -12.06
C PHE A 579 7.79 11.64 -11.35
N ALA A 580 7.75 10.70 -10.42
CA ALA A 580 6.54 10.40 -9.64
C ALA A 580 6.14 11.57 -8.73
N GLN A 581 7.11 12.22 -8.06
CA GLN A 581 6.85 13.40 -7.24
C GLN A 581 6.39 14.59 -8.09
N LEU A 582 7.00 14.78 -9.26
CA LEU A 582 6.64 15.85 -10.18
C LEU A 582 5.25 15.63 -10.82
N ALA A 583 4.86 14.38 -11.09
CA ALA A 583 3.54 14.01 -11.60
C ALA A 583 2.43 14.19 -10.55
N ALA A 584 2.75 14.01 -9.26
CA ALA A 584 1.82 14.20 -8.15
C ALA A 584 1.71 15.67 -7.70
N ALA A 585 2.69 16.52 -8.05
CA ALA A 585 2.71 17.91 -7.64
C ALA A 585 1.62 18.74 -8.33
N HIS A 586 0.92 19.56 -7.55
CA HIS A 586 -0.10 20.46 -8.08
C HIS A 586 0.54 21.66 -8.77
N GLN A 587 -0.15 22.20 -9.77
CA GLN A 587 0.32 23.34 -10.56
C GLN A 587 0.71 24.55 -9.69
N ASN A 588 -0.05 24.81 -8.61
CA ASN A 588 0.25 25.87 -7.64
C ASN A 588 1.54 25.61 -6.84
N GLN A 589 1.83 24.35 -6.51
CA GLN A 589 3.05 23.96 -5.80
C GLN A 589 4.28 24.12 -6.72
N LEU A 590 4.15 23.76 -8.00
CA LEU A 590 5.20 23.95 -8.99
C LEU A 590 5.47 25.44 -9.23
N HIS A 591 4.41 26.26 -9.30
CA HIS A 591 4.56 27.71 -9.40
C HIS A 591 5.31 28.29 -8.20
N ALA A 592 4.90 27.93 -6.97
CA ALA A 592 5.54 28.39 -5.75
C ALA A 592 7.01 27.96 -5.65
N ALA A 593 7.35 26.75 -6.11
CA ALA A 593 8.72 26.24 -6.13
C ALA A 593 9.64 27.06 -7.05
N ILE A 594 9.15 27.45 -8.23
CA ILE A 594 9.88 28.24 -9.22
C ILE A 594 10.01 29.70 -8.78
N GLU A 595 8.94 30.26 -8.21
CA GLU A 595 8.88 31.63 -7.72
C GLU A 595 9.78 31.84 -6.50
N THR A 596 9.81 30.89 -5.56
CA THR A 596 10.73 30.90 -4.40
C THR A 596 12.20 30.88 -4.84
N ALA A 597 12.50 30.28 -6.01
CA ALA A 597 13.83 30.28 -6.62
C ALA A 597 14.12 31.53 -7.47
N GLY A 598 13.23 32.52 -7.48
CA GLY A 598 13.39 33.78 -8.21
C GLY A 598 13.31 33.65 -9.73
N MET A 599 12.67 32.60 -10.24
CA MET A 599 12.55 32.36 -11.68
C MET A 599 11.22 32.89 -12.24
N PRO A 600 11.21 33.39 -13.49
CA PRO A 600 9.98 33.82 -14.15
C PRO A 600 9.05 32.64 -14.44
N PHE A 601 7.75 32.91 -14.53
CA PHE A 601 6.73 31.91 -14.86
C PHE A 601 7.10 31.12 -16.12
N ALA A 602 7.06 29.79 -16.02
CA ALA A 602 7.32 28.89 -17.14
C ALA A 602 6.00 28.61 -17.90
N PRO A 603 5.86 29.03 -19.16
CA PRO A 603 4.61 28.82 -19.89
C PRO A 603 4.29 27.35 -20.21
N SER A 604 5.28 26.46 -20.14
CA SER A 604 5.14 25.00 -20.31
C SER A 604 4.73 24.27 -19.02
N LEU A 605 4.69 24.97 -17.88
CA LEU A 605 4.38 24.39 -16.56
C LEU A 605 3.12 23.50 -16.54
N PRO A 606 2.01 23.82 -17.23
CA PRO A 606 0.81 22.98 -17.24
C PRO A 606 1.05 21.54 -17.75
N THR A 607 2.07 21.31 -18.59
CA THR A 607 2.31 20.01 -19.22
C THR A 607 3.31 19.15 -18.44
N TRP A 608 4.06 19.73 -17.48
CA TRP A 608 5.14 19.05 -16.78
C TRP A 608 4.68 17.84 -15.97
N ALA A 609 3.56 17.97 -15.25
CA ALA A 609 3.02 16.86 -14.46
C ALA A 609 2.58 15.69 -15.35
N LYS A 610 2.04 15.98 -16.54
CA LYS A 610 1.56 14.97 -17.50
C LYS A 610 2.73 14.28 -18.22
N GLN A 611 3.74 15.03 -18.64
CA GLN A 611 5.02 14.49 -19.14
C GLN A 611 5.71 13.62 -18.08
N ALA A 612 5.79 14.09 -16.83
CA ALA A 612 6.36 13.35 -15.72
C ALA A 612 5.59 12.05 -15.43
N ALA A 613 4.25 12.04 -15.58
CA ALA A 613 3.44 10.85 -15.39
C ALA A 613 3.77 9.74 -16.41
N TYR A 614 4.10 10.09 -17.67
CA TYR A 614 4.58 9.10 -18.65
C TYR A 614 5.95 8.53 -18.26
N LEU A 615 6.90 9.40 -17.89
CA LEU A 615 8.24 8.99 -17.48
C LEU A 615 8.23 8.18 -16.17
N ALA A 616 7.38 8.52 -15.20
CA ALA A 616 7.23 7.79 -13.94
C ALA A 616 6.68 6.37 -14.14
N ARG A 617 5.88 6.16 -15.20
CA ARG A 617 5.34 4.84 -15.59
C ARG A 617 6.28 4.06 -16.50
N GLY A 618 7.43 4.64 -16.88
CA GLY A 618 8.34 4.05 -17.88
C GLY A 618 7.76 3.99 -19.30
N ASP A 619 6.66 4.72 -19.57
CA ASP A 619 6.01 4.76 -20.87
C ASP A 619 6.74 5.71 -21.82
N GLU A 620 7.90 5.26 -22.30
CA GLU A 620 8.74 6.00 -23.24
C GLU A 620 8.08 6.24 -24.60
N LYS A 621 7.07 5.43 -24.95
CA LYS A 621 6.34 5.57 -26.21
C LYS A 621 5.27 6.65 -26.08
N GLY A 622 4.42 6.58 -25.06
CA GLY A 622 3.43 7.61 -24.76
C GLY A 622 4.07 8.95 -24.40
N PHE A 623 5.23 8.95 -23.73
CA PHE A 623 6.02 10.17 -23.52
C PHE A 623 6.39 10.84 -24.85
N ARG A 624 6.87 10.07 -25.84
CA ARG A 624 7.24 10.58 -27.17
C ARG A 624 6.03 11.02 -28.00
N GLU A 625 4.93 10.27 -27.98
CA GLU A 625 3.71 10.66 -28.69
C GLU A 625 3.10 11.94 -28.11
N TYR A 626 3.13 12.11 -26.78
CA TYR A 626 2.69 13.34 -26.12
C TYR A 626 3.67 14.50 -26.39
N THR A 627 4.96 14.25 -26.16
CA THR A 627 6.13 14.80 -26.89
C THR A 627 5.85 15.64 -28.14
N ASP A 628 5.63 14.87 -29.21
CA ASP A 628 5.48 15.31 -30.59
C ASP A 628 4.21 16.14 -30.83
N HIS A 629 3.21 16.00 -29.96
CA HIS A 629 1.97 16.79 -30.01
C HIS A 629 2.12 18.16 -29.35
N LEU A 630 3.13 18.37 -28.49
CA LEU A 630 3.37 19.64 -27.83
C LEU A 630 4.09 20.62 -28.76
N ILE A 631 3.71 21.89 -28.68
CA ILE A 631 4.41 22.99 -29.37
C ILE A 631 5.23 23.74 -28.33
N ALA A 632 6.56 23.54 -28.33
CA ALA A 632 7.48 24.11 -27.35
C ALA A 632 7.08 23.80 -25.88
N GLY A 633 6.72 22.55 -25.61
CA GLY A 633 6.29 22.04 -24.30
C GLY A 633 4.89 22.51 -23.86
N ARG A 634 4.05 22.99 -24.77
CA ARG A 634 2.68 23.48 -24.50
C ARG A 634 1.66 22.72 -25.33
N GLU A 635 0.46 22.53 -24.77
CA GLU A 635 -0.64 21.98 -25.55
C GLU A 635 -1.03 22.95 -26.68
N PRO A 636 -1.28 22.46 -27.91
CA PRO A 636 -1.66 23.31 -29.02
C PRO A 636 -2.99 24.00 -28.70
N GLN A 637 -3.00 25.33 -28.64
CA GLN A 637 -4.22 26.09 -28.40
C GLN A 637 -5.14 26.01 -29.62
N GLY A 638 -6.20 25.22 -29.52
CA GLY A 638 -7.38 25.26 -30.40
C GLY A 638 -7.69 23.97 -31.12
N GLY A 639 -8.72 23.27 -30.65
CA GLY A 639 -9.35 22.14 -31.33
C GLY A 639 -10.16 21.26 -30.37
N GLU A 640 -11.29 21.77 -29.88
CA GLU A 640 -12.35 20.90 -29.35
C GLU A 640 -12.73 19.89 -30.45
N ALA A 641 -12.66 18.59 -30.13
CA ALA A 641 -13.23 17.50 -30.90
C ALA A 641 -13.96 16.54 -29.95
#